data_AF-A0A929DHT1-F1
#
_entry.id   AF-A0A929DHT1-F1
#
_cell.length_a   1.000
_cell.length_b   1.000
_cell.length_c   1.000
_cell.angle_alpha   90.00
_cell.angle_beta   90.00
_cell.angle_gamma   90.00
#
_symmetry.space_group_name_H-M   'P 1'
#
loop_
_entity.id
_entity.type
_entity.pdbx_description
1 polymer ?
#
loop_
_entity_poly.entity_id
_entity_poly.type
_entity_poly.pdbx_seq_one_letter_code
_entity_poly.pdbx_strand_id
1 'polypeptide(L)'
;MTKYYPEGALLLLFLVSFLVVSCRQEGATDVTEPGTFTSGVEGPAVDHEGNLYAVNYEKQGTIGKIFIDGHSELFVELPERSIGNGIRFDNRGNMYVADYTGHNILKVDMDTREVSVFAHQPVMNQPNDLAIDGKGRLYASDPNWSDSTGMLWRIDPDGSVHLLEKNMGTTNGVEVSADEKHLYVNESIQRKIWVYNLDTSGNISNKRLFFQFENHGLDGMRCDINGNLYVTRFGKGTIVILSPEGVVLKEIILQGKNVTNIAFGGPDGKSCFVTVADRGCIETFRVKVPGRAYDLILGSNDPESTEHPNIILFLVDDMGWTDTSVPFWTDSTQNNKYQKTPQMERLAAAGMKFTNAYAASPVCSPTRTSLLTGKNPARSRITNWIPGGGNHPAENQKYLIPEWNVRGLHRTDILLPKILKENGYNTAFIGKAHFGKEGTEGADPHNLGFDISIAGNHRGSPGSYYVPYGDAKRDSQMIDLHEYFSDSLYLNEALTYKALRLIEKLNMDPTRPFFLDISHYAVHTPIQGHPGLVEKFREEGKQETQAQYASMIESVDWSLGKIMKKLEEENIAGKTVILFMSDNGGLVSHQGPPTTNYPLSSGKGSSREGGYRVPMIVYWPGVVEPGTVCHEPVISDDFFPTILHIAGIINADKYNENIDGKDLTPLLKQTDDFIRNNPLVWHYPHYWGWKGLRETDPTIKPFSAIRNGDWKLIYGYEKGRVELYNLKNDIGEKKNLLEQNREKADELCRELREYLISVKAQTPVDRETLKPVPYPSVLENGKKNE
;
A
#
# COMPACT_ATOMS: atom_id res chain seq x y z
N MET A 1 34.39 -29.06 79.21
CA MET A 1 35.65 -29.39 78.51
C MET A 1 35.40 -29.34 77.03
N THR A 2 36.22 -28.56 76.29
CA THR A 2 36.37 -28.51 74.80
C THR A 2 35.11 -28.12 73.99
N LYS A 3 35.12 -27.31 72.93
CA LYS A 3 36.13 -26.57 72.13
C LYS A 3 35.31 -25.59 71.23
N TYR A 4 35.86 -24.42 70.95
CA TYR A 4 35.37 -23.48 69.92
C TYR A 4 35.57 -24.04 68.49
N TYR A 5 34.67 -23.70 67.57
CA TYR A 5 34.87 -23.78 66.10
C TYR A 5 34.83 -22.37 65.50
N PRO A 6 35.72 -22.00 64.56
CA PRO A 6 35.60 -20.80 63.75
C PRO A 6 35.16 -21.09 62.31
N GLU A 7 34.69 -20.03 61.67
CA GLU A 7 34.22 -19.90 60.29
C GLU A 7 35.29 -20.24 59.22
N GLY A 8 34.86 -20.67 58.03
CA GLY A 8 35.73 -20.80 56.86
C GLY A 8 35.07 -21.32 55.58
N ALA A 9 34.86 -20.39 54.64
CA ALA A 9 34.86 -20.52 53.16
C ALA A 9 34.06 -21.65 52.46
N LEU A 10 32.97 -21.27 51.77
CA LEU A 10 32.32 -22.08 50.75
C LEU A 10 32.88 -21.72 49.36
N LEU A 11 33.59 -22.67 48.75
CA LEU A 11 34.13 -22.61 47.40
C LEU A 11 33.01 -22.90 46.38
N LEU A 12 32.61 -21.93 45.56
CA LEU A 12 31.67 -22.15 44.45
C LEU A 12 32.44 -22.73 43.25
N LEU A 13 32.27 -24.04 43.02
CA LEU A 13 32.71 -24.73 41.81
C LEU A 13 31.75 -24.38 40.66
N PHE A 14 32.23 -23.57 39.70
CA PHE A 14 31.59 -23.39 38.39
C PHE A 14 31.67 -24.71 37.60
N LEU A 15 30.55 -25.40 37.49
CA LEU A 15 30.34 -26.47 36.51
C LEU A 15 30.13 -25.80 35.15
N VAL A 16 31.20 -25.68 34.37
CA VAL A 16 31.13 -25.33 32.94
C VAL A 16 30.58 -26.54 32.20
N SER A 17 29.27 -26.51 31.93
CA SER A 17 28.64 -27.38 30.95
C SER A 17 29.15 -27.00 29.56
N PHE A 18 30.10 -27.77 29.04
CA PHE A 18 30.41 -27.78 27.61
C PHE A 18 29.17 -28.28 26.85
N LEU A 19 28.33 -27.35 26.41
CA LEU A 19 27.44 -27.60 25.28
C LEU A 19 28.33 -27.78 24.05
N VAL A 20 28.61 -29.03 23.72
CA VAL A 20 29.03 -29.39 22.37
C VAL A 20 27.85 -29.08 21.47
N VAL A 21 27.84 -27.88 20.89
CA VAL A 21 27.01 -27.59 19.73
C VAL A 21 27.52 -28.50 18.63
N SER A 22 26.89 -29.65 18.48
CA SER A 22 27.02 -30.45 17.27
C SER A 22 26.54 -29.57 16.13
N CYS A 23 27.47 -29.12 15.29
CA CYS A 23 27.17 -28.44 14.05
C CYS A 23 26.45 -29.47 13.16
N ARG A 24 25.11 -29.54 13.26
CA ARG A 24 24.28 -30.38 12.40
C ARG A 24 24.45 -29.83 10.98
N GLN A 25 24.96 -30.67 10.09
CA GLN A 25 25.05 -30.36 8.66
C GLN A 25 23.63 -30.04 8.15
N GLU A 26 23.43 -28.86 7.57
CA GLU A 26 22.16 -28.43 6.95
C GLU A 26 21.84 -29.34 5.73
N GLY A 27 21.28 -30.51 5.97
CA GLY A 27 20.80 -31.43 4.92
C GLY A 27 19.32 -31.23 4.60
N ALA A 28 18.90 -31.64 3.41
CA ALA A 28 17.49 -31.66 3.04
C ALA A 28 16.69 -32.69 3.86
N THR A 29 15.40 -32.44 4.07
CA THR A 29 14.47 -33.30 4.82
C THR A 29 13.29 -33.72 3.96
N ASP A 30 12.68 -34.87 4.26
CA ASP A 30 11.53 -35.36 3.49
C ASP A 30 10.29 -34.48 3.74
N VAL A 31 9.58 -34.13 2.66
CA VAL A 31 8.25 -33.50 2.69
C VAL A 31 7.17 -34.55 2.57
N THR A 32 7.40 -35.54 1.70
CA THR A 32 6.50 -36.68 1.51
C THR A 32 7.23 -37.97 1.86
N GLU A 33 6.49 -38.99 2.28
CA GLU A 33 7.08 -40.29 2.58
C GLU A 33 7.71 -40.92 1.32
N PRO A 34 8.86 -41.62 1.44
CA PRO A 34 9.42 -42.41 0.33
C PRO A 34 8.41 -43.38 -0.27
N GLY A 35 8.27 -43.37 -1.60
CA GLY A 35 7.31 -44.16 -2.34
C GLY A 35 5.92 -43.52 -2.53
N THR A 36 5.70 -42.29 -2.03
CA THR A 36 4.49 -41.51 -2.32
C THR A 36 4.32 -41.28 -3.84
N PHE A 37 5.44 -41.09 -4.54
CA PHE A 37 5.48 -40.98 -5.98
C PHE A 37 6.21 -42.17 -6.59
N THR A 38 5.95 -42.44 -7.87
CA THR A 38 6.72 -43.41 -8.63
C THR A 38 8.15 -42.93 -8.87
N SER A 39 8.99 -43.78 -9.47
CA SER A 39 10.32 -43.38 -9.91
C SER A 39 10.33 -42.37 -11.06
N GLY A 40 9.16 -41.98 -11.58
CA GLY A 40 9.00 -40.90 -12.56
C GLY A 40 8.67 -39.55 -11.94
N VAL A 41 8.83 -39.36 -10.62
CA VAL A 41 8.54 -38.08 -9.97
C VAL A 41 9.41 -36.96 -10.52
N GLU A 42 8.76 -35.90 -10.97
CA GLU A 42 9.40 -34.75 -11.61
C GLU A 42 8.52 -33.51 -11.51
N GLY A 43 8.98 -32.40 -12.07
CA GLY A 43 8.19 -31.18 -12.23
C GLY A 43 7.51 -30.67 -10.96
N PRO A 44 8.21 -30.54 -9.81
CA PRO A 44 7.62 -29.85 -8.68
C PRO A 44 7.28 -28.43 -9.11
N ALA A 45 6.10 -27.95 -8.73
CA ALA A 45 5.66 -26.58 -8.95
C ALA A 45 4.72 -26.16 -7.83
N VAL A 46 4.74 -24.88 -7.47
CA VAL A 46 3.95 -24.34 -6.35
C VAL A 46 2.94 -23.36 -6.89
N ASP A 47 1.69 -23.44 -6.45
CA ASP A 47 0.63 -22.48 -6.80
C ASP A 47 0.68 -21.21 -5.93
N HIS A 48 -0.25 -20.28 -6.16
CA HIS A 48 -0.31 -19.01 -5.44
C HIS A 48 -0.68 -19.16 -3.95
N GLU A 49 -1.34 -20.26 -3.58
CA GLU A 49 -1.66 -20.58 -2.19
C GLU A 49 -0.48 -21.25 -1.47
N GLY A 50 0.61 -21.54 -2.19
CA GLY A 50 1.77 -22.24 -1.65
C GLY A 50 1.63 -23.76 -1.62
N ASN A 51 0.60 -24.33 -2.24
CA ASN A 51 0.46 -25.78 -2.40
C ASN A 51 1.45 -26.28 -3.44
N LEU A 52 2.06 -27.43 -3.18
CA LEU A 52 3.02 -28.06 -4.07
C LEU A 52 2.34 -29.11 -4.95
N TYR A 53 2.76 -29.23 -6.20
CA TYR A 53 2.30 -30.23 -7.15
C TYR A 53 3.49 -30.93 -7.78
N ALA A 54 3.36 -32.22 -8.08
CA ALA A 54 4.36 -32.98 -8.82
C ALA A 54 3.69 -34.12 -9.60
N VAL A 55 4.31 -34.55 -10.70
CA VAL A 55 3.78 -35.61 -11.55
C VAL A 55 4.07 -37.01 -10.98
N ASN A 56 3.31 -37.99 -11.46
CA ASN A 56 3.45 -39.42 -11.22
C ASN A 56 3.27 -39.82 -9.75
N TYR A 57 2.24 -39.24 -9.11
CA TYR A 57 1.77 -39.54 -7.76
C TYR A 57 1.07 -40.91 -7.71
N GLU A 58 1.57 -41.82 -6.87
CA GLU A 58 1.18 -43.24 -6.74
C GLU A 58 1.33 -44.11 -8.01
N LYS A 59 0.95 -43.61 -9.19
CA LYS A 59 1.07 -44.26 -10.50
C LYS A 59 1.54 -43.25 -11.56
N GLN A 60 2.02 -43.73 -12.71
CA GLN A 60 2.37 -42.84 -13.82
C GLN A 60 1.12 -42.22 -14.46
N GLY A 61 1.26 -41.01 -15.00
CA GLY A 61 0.17 -40.29 -15.66
C GLY A 61 -0.78 -39.58 -14.70
N THR A 62 -0.34 -39.27 -13.48
CA THR A 62 -1.12 -38.53 -12.48
C THR A 62 -0.36 -37.29 -12.02
N ILE A 63 -1.06 -36.38 -11.35
CA ILE A 63 -0.46 -35.26 -10.61
C ILE A 63 -0.95 -35.35 -9.18
N GLY A 64 -0.03 -35.27 -8.22
CA GLY A 64 -0.34 -35.17 -6.80
C GLY A 64 -0.32 -33.72 -6.33
N LYS A 65 -1.22 -33.35 -5.42
CA LYS A 65 -1.17 -32.11 -4.64
C LYS A 65 -0.64 -32.43 -3.25
N ILE A 66 0.37 -31.69 -2.81
CA ILE A 66 0.98 -31.77 -1.49
C ILE A 66 0.67 -30.47 -0.76
N PHE A 67 -0.05 -30.58 0.34
CA PHE A 67 -0.41 -29.47 1.21
C PHE A 67 0.76 -29.09 2.12
N ILE A 68 0.70 -27.87 2.66
CA ILE A 68 1.79 -27.31 3.46
C ILE A 68 2.07 -28.07 4.76
N ASP A 69 1.10 -28.84 5.25
CA ASP A 69 1.21 -29.70 6.42
C ASP A 69 1.82 -31.08 6.09
N GLY A 70 2.16 -31.34 4.83
CA GLY A 70 2.76 -32.59 4.34
C GLY A 70 1.75 -33.66 3.92
N HIS A 71 0.44 -33.42 4.09
CA HIS A 71 -0.59 -34.26 3.50
C HIS A 71 -0.49 -34.21 1.97
N SER A 72 -0.75 -35.34 1.30
CA SER A 72 -0.78 -35.38 -0.17
C SER A 72 -1.97 -36.17 -0.68
N GLU A 73 -2.52 -35.74 -1.80
CA GLU A 73 -3.64 -36.39 -2.47
C GLU A 73 -3.47 -36.41 -3.99
N LEU A 74 -4.19 -37.31 -4.66
CA LEU A 74 -4.33 -37.28 -6.11
C LEU A 74 -5.08 -36.01 -6.53
N PHE A 75 -4.44 -35.18 -7.34
CA PHE A 75 -5.05 -33.98 -7.89
C PHE A 75 -5.82 -34.29 -9.18
N VAL A 76 -5.13 -34.83 -10.19
CA VAL A 76 -5.72 -35.13 -11.50
C VAL A 76 -5.04 -36.34 -12.17
N GLU A 77 -5.81 -37.10 -12.95
CA GLU A 77 -5.29 -38.10 -13.89
C GLU A 77 -5.17 -37.49 -15.28
N LEU A 78 -4.02 -37.66 -15.93
CA LEU A 78 -3.79 -37.18 -17.28
C LEU A 78 -4.49 -38.09 -18.31
N PRO A 79 -4.73 -37.60 -19.55
CA PRO A 79 -5.34 -38.39 -20.60
C PRO A 79 -4.59 -39.70 -20.86
N GLU A 80 -5.31 -40.72 -21.35
CA GLU A 80 -4.73 -42.05 -21.59
C GLU A 80 -3.43 -41.95 -22.41
N ARG A 81 -2.36 -42.61 -21.94
CA ARG A 81 -1.00 -42.61 -22.52
C ARG A 81 -0.21 -41.32 -22.34
N SER A 82 -0.76 -40.28 -21.72
CA SER A 82 0.00 -39.07 -21.36
C SER A 82 0.79 -39.33 -20.09
N ILE A 83 2.06 -38.95 -20.10
CA ILE A 83 2.92 -39.00 -18.93
C ILE A 83 3.51 -37.61 -18.75
N GLY A 84 3.04 -36.94 -17.70
CA GLY A 84 3.48 -35.60 -17.35
C GLY A 84 4.93 -35.63 -16.88
N ASN A 85 5.61 -34.52 -17.15
CA ASN A 85 6.94 -34.23 -16.66
C ASN A 85 6.99 -32.85 -15.97
N GLY A 86 7.60 -31.83 -16.57
CA GLY A 86 7.72 -30.50 -16.00
C GLY A 86 6.38 -29.81 -15.82
N ILE A 87 6.14 -29.24 -14.64
CA ILE A 87 4.97 -28.39 -14.35
C ILE A 87 5.38 -26.92 -14.24
N ARG A 88 4.53 -26.04 -14.77
CA ARG A 88 4.59 -24.59 -14.51
C ARG A 88 3.22 -23.98 -14.28
N PHE A 89 3.19 -22.99 -13.41
CA PHE A 89 2.05 -22.09 -13.28
C PHE A 89 2.34 -20.78 -14.02
N ASP A 90 1.34 -20.26 -14.72
CA ASP A 90 1.35 -18.85 -15.09
C ASP A 90 0.88 -17.96 -13.93
N ASN A 91 0.98 -16.65 -14.16
CA ASN A 91 0.61 -15.62 -13.21
C ASN A 91 -0.92 -15.48 -13.01
N ARG A 92 -1.72 -16.29 -13.72
CA ARG A 92 -3.17 -16.42 -13.50
C ARG A 92 -3.53 -17.72 -12.79
N GLY A 93 -2.51 -18.46 -12.32
CA GLY A 93 -2.69 -19.74 -11.66
C GLY A 93 -3.02 -20.90 -12.60
N ASN A 94 -2.94 -20.75 -13.92
CA ASN A 94 -3.13 -21.89 -14.83
C ASN A 94 -1.93 -22.83 -14.74
N MET A 95 -2.20 -24.12 -14.61
CA MET A 95 -1.16 -25.15 -14.63
C MET A 95 -0.91 -25.64 -16.06
N TYR A 96 0.36 -25.68 -16.44
CA TYR A 96 0.87 -26.27 -17.68
C TYR A 96 1.77 -27.45 -17.37
N VAL A 97 1.67 -28.50 -18.16
CA VAL A 97 2.37 -29.77 -17.94
C VAL A 97 3.00 -30.21 -19.26
N ALA A 98 4.29 -30.50 -19.26
CA ALA A 98 4.93 -31.14 -20.41
C ALA A 98 4.51 -32.62 -20.46
N ASP A 99 3.95 -33.06 -21.58
CA ASP A 99 3.59 -34.46 -21.81
C ASP A 99 4.54 -35.05 -22.86
N TYR A 100 5.52 -35.79 -22.35
CA TYR A 100 6.64 -36.26 -23.15
C TYR A 100 6.25 -37.40 -24.09
N THR A 101 5.20 -38.15 -23.77
CA THR A 101 4.68 -39.25 -24.59
C THR A 101 3.73 -38.77 -25.68
N GLY A 102 2.96 -37.70 -25.44
CA GLY A 102 1.98 -37.18 -26.38
C GLY A 102 2.49 -36.02 -27.25
N HIS A 103 3.73 -35.56 -27.03
CA HIS A 103 4.31 -34.39 -27.73
C HIS A 103 3.48 -33.12 -27.50
N ASN A 104 2.96 -32.95 -26.27
CA ASN A 104 2.05 -31.88 -25.89
C ASN A 104 2.64 -31.00 -24.79
N ILE A 105 2.16 -29.75 -24.76
CA ILE A 105 1.99 -29.01 -23.53
C ILE A 105 0.52 -29.09 -23.17
N LEU A 106 0.21 -29.70 -22.03
CA LEU A 106 -1.14 -29.78 -21.50
C LEU A 106 -1.42 -28.54 -20.64
N LYS A 107 -2.69 -28.14 -20.56
CA LYS A 107 -3.21 -27.18 -19.59
C LYS A 107 -4.24 -27.87 -18.71
N VAL A 108 -4.09 -27.71 -17.41
CA VAL A 108 -5.05 -28.18 -16.40
C VAL A 108 -5.84 -26.98 -15.90
N ASP A 109 -7.16 -27.07 -15.98
CA ASP A 109 -8.07 -26.13 -15.34
C ASP A 109 -8.08 -26.42 -13.83
N MET A 110 -7.69 -25.45 -13.01
CA MET A 110 -7.43 -25.69 -11.58
C MET A 110 -8.71 -25.90 -10.75
N ASP A 111 -9.86 -25.41 -11.23
CA ASP A 111 -11.14 -25.53 -10.54
C ASP A 111 -11.85 -26.84 -10.90
N THR A 112 -11.95 -27.12 -12.20
CA THR A 112 -12.67 -28.28 -12.74
C THR A 112 -11.80 -29.53 -12.85
N ARG A 113 -10.48 -29.36 -12.83
CA ARG A 113 -9.46 -30.40 -13.07
C ARG A 113 -9.53 -30.97 -14.48
N GLU A 114 -10.18 -30.27 -15.41
CA GLU A 114 -10.20 -30.67 -16.82
C GLU A 114 -8.82 -30.50 -17.45
N VAL A 115 -8.36 -31.51 -18.19
CA VAL A 115 -7.07 -31.49 -18.90
C VAL A 115 -7.30 -31.28 -20.39
N SER A 116 -6.66 -30.27 -20.95
CA SER A 116 -6.73 -29.92 -22.37
C SER A 116 -5.34 -29.84 -22.99
N VAL A 117 -5.25 -30.02 -24.31
CA VAL A 117 -3.99 -29.77 -25.04
C VAL A 117 -3.89 -28.27 -25.30
N PHE A 118 -2.91 -27.62 -24.68
CA PHE A 118 -2.64 -26.20 -24.88
C PHE A 118 -1.82 -25.97 -26.15
N ALA A 119 -0.82 -26.81 -26.36
CA ALA A 119 0.02 -26.76 -27.54
C ALA A 119 0.46 -28.17 -27.95
N HIS A 120 0.56 -28.41 -29.25
CA HIS A 120 1.02 -29.68 -29.82
C HIS A 120 1.93 -29.42 -31.01
N GLN A 121 3.03 -30.17 -31.08
CA GLN A 121 3.94 -30.11 -32.22
C GLN A 121 4.50 -31.52 -32.50
N PRO A 122 4.07 -32.21 -33.58
CA PRO A 122 4.44 -33.59 -33.85
C PRO A 122 5.94 -33.87 -33.99
N VAL A 123 6.74 -32.83 -34.25
CA VAL A 123 8.20 -32.96 -34.39
C VAL A 123 8.95 -32.80 -33.06
N MET A 124 8.28 -32.49 -31.95
CA MET A 124 8.90 -32.56 -30.64
C MET A 124 9.32 -34.00 -30.35
N ASN A 125 10.47 -34.20 -29.71
CA ASN A 125 10.90 -35.53 -29.31
C ASN A 125 10.08 -36.04 -28.13
N GLN A 126 10.23 -35.38 -26.98
CA GLN A 126 9.71 -35.71 -25.66
C GLN A 126 9.76 -34.44 -24.78
N PRO A 127 8.82 -33.48 -24.90
CA PRO A 127 8.83 -32.26 -24.08
C PRO A 127 9.01 -32.58 -22.59
N ASN A 128 10.03 -32.00 -21.94
CA ASN A 128 10.46 -32.42 -20.61
C ASN A 128 10.24 -31.35 -19.54
N ASP A 129 11.15 -30.38 -19.43
CA ASP A 129 11.02 -29.27 -18.48
C ASP A 129 10.35 -28.06 -19.10
N LEU A 130 9.65 -27.31 -18.25
CA LEU A 130 9.07 -26.02 -18.59
C LEU A 130 9.72 -24.89 -17.78
N ALA A 131 9.93 -23.76 -18.44
CA ALA A 131 10.15 -22.45 -17.85
C ALA A 131 9.09 -21.47 -18.35
N ILE A 132 8.88 -20.36 -17.63
CA ILE A 132 7.89 -19.35 -18.00
C ILE A 132 8.44 -17.94 -17.76
N ASP A 133 8.09 -17.00 -18.63
CA ASP A 133 8.36 -15.58 -18.41
C ASP A 133 7.14 -14.80 -17.93
N GLY A 134 7.34 -13.56 -17.48
CA GLY A 134 6.30 -12.68 -16.94
C GLY A 134 5.24 -12.27 -17.96
N LYS A 135 5.41 -12.62 -19.24
CA LYS A 135 4.40 -12.44 -20.29
C LYS A 135 3.59 -13.72 -20.55
N GLY A 136 3.81 -14.78 -19.77
CA GLY A 136 3.13 -16.06 -19.91
C GLY A 136 3.65 -16.92 -21.06
N ARG A 137 4.82 -16.63 -21.64
CA ARG A 137 5.43 -17.49 -22.65
C ARG A 137 6.15 -18.65 -21.97
N LEU A 138 5.87 -19.86 -22.44
CA LEU A 138 6.53 -21.07 -21.98
C LEU A 138 7.76 -21.35 -22.83
N TYR A 139 8.78 -21.92 -22.20
CA TYR A 139 9.96 -22.47 -22.87
C TYR A 139 10.09 -23.93 -22.47
N ALA A 140 10.24 -24.81 -23.44
CA ALA A 140 10.30 -26.25 -23.21
C ALA A 140 11.62 -26.85 -23.70
N SER A 141 12.28 -27.63 -22.83
CA SER A 141 13.36 -28.52 -23.23
C SER A 141 12.77 -29.78 -23.88
N ASP A 142 13.47 -30.36 -24.85
CA ASP A 142 12.93 -31.46 -25.64
C ASP A 142 14.02 -32.51 -25.98
N PRO A 143 14.40 -33.35 -25.00
CA PRO A 143 15.47 -34.34 -25.16
C PRO A 143 15.10 -35.47 -26.13
N ASN A 144 16.08 -35.90 -26.91
CA ASN A 144 16.10 -37.20 -27.57
C ASN A 144 17.18 -38.07 -26.90
N TRP A 145 16.74 -38.90 -25.96
CA TRP A 145 17.61 -39.78 -25.18
C TRP A 145 18.34 -40.81 -26.05
N SER A 146 17.68 -41.35 -27.08
CA SER A 146 18.24 -42.43 -27.91
C SER A 146 19.48 -42.00 -28.69
N ASP A 147 19.48 -40.76 -29.18
CA ASP A 147 20.59 -40.19 -29.95
C ASP A 147 21.47 -39.24 -29.12
N SER A 148 21.15 -39.04 -27.84
CA SER A 148 21.79 -38.05 -26.97
C SER A 148 21.78 -36.62 -27.55
N THR A 149 20.68 -36.24 -28.20
CA THR A 149 20.45 -34.91 -28.80
C THR A 149 19.20 -34.25 -28.20
N GLY A 150 18.83 -33.06 -28.66
CA GLY A 150 17.66 -32.35 -28.15
C GLY A 150 17.33 -31.06 -28.90
N MET A 151 16.20 -30.48 -28.51
CA MET A 151 15.65 -29.24 -29.07
C MET A 151 15.16 -28.29 -27.96
N LEU A 152 14.95 -27.04 -28.34
CA LEU A 152 14.43 -26.00 -27.47
C LEU A 152 13.26 -25.29 -28.15
N TRP A 153 12.16 -25.13 -27.42
CA TRP A 153 10.90 -24.59 -27.95
C TRP A 153 10.44 -23.37 -27.14
N ARG A 154 9.72 -22.46 -27.80
CA ARG A 154 8.88 -21.43 -27.17
C ARG A 154 7.42 -21.72 -27.50
N ILE A 155 6.54 -21.56 -26.54
CA ILE A 155 5.10 -21.62 -26.71
C ILE A 155 4.54 -20.28 -26.23
N ASP A 156 3.87 -19.55 -27.12
CA ASP A 156 3.29 -18.24 -26.80
C ASP A 156 1.91 -18.41 -26.11
N PRO A 157 1.38 -17.37 -25.43
CA PRO A 157 0.12 -17.45 -24.67
C PRO A 157 -1.11 -17.82 -25.52
N ASP A 158 -1.03 -17.66 -26.85
CA ASP A 158 -2.06 -18.06 -27.80
C ASP A 158 -1.96 -19.55 -28.22
N GLY A 159 -1.01 -20.29 -27.65
CA GLY A 159 -0.74 -21.70 -27.95
C GLY A 159 0.17 -21.92 -29.16
N SER A 160 0.66 -20.87 -29.83
CA SER A 160 1.56 -21.02 -30.97
C SER A 160 2.94 -21.54 -30.56
N VAL A 161 3.48 -22.50 -31.32
CA VAL A 161 4.73 -23.20 -31.01
C VAL A 161 5.84 -22.81 -31.98
N HIS A 162 6.99 -22.42 -31.43
CA HIS A 162 8.15 -21.94 -32.18
C HIS A 162 9.40 -22.74 -31.80
N LEU A 163 10.09 -23.31 -32.79
CA LEU A 163 11.39 -23.94 -32.59
C LEU A 163 12.46 -22.85 -32.40
N LEU A 164 13.06 -22.79 -31.21
CA LEU A 164 14.12 -21.82 -30.91
C LEU A 164 15.49 -22.35 -31.35
N GLU A 165 15.81 -23.60 -31.02
CA GLU A 165 17.06 -24.22 -31.42
C GLU A 165 16.93 -25.73 -31.66
N LYS A 166 17.66 -26.21 -32.68
CA LYS A 166 17.78 -27.62 -33.05
C LYS A 166 19.23 -28.10 -32.92
N ASN A 167 19.41 -29.42 -32.92
CA ASN A 167 20.72 -30.08 -32.85
C ASN A 167 21.51 -29.76 -31.57
N MET A 168 20.80 -29.57 -30.45
CA MET A 168 21.44 -29.47 -29.14
C MET A 168 21.85 -30.88 -28.66
N GLY A 169 22.64 -30.95 -27.59
CA GLY A 169 22.78 -32.15 -26.78
C GLY A 169 21.46 -32.52 -26.09
N THR A 170 21.48 -33.43 -25.13
CA THR A 170 20.27 -33.95 -24.45
C THR A 170 19.63 -32.88 -23.56
N THR A 171 18.85 -31.99 -24.17
CA THR A 171 18.22 -30.83 -23.52
C THR A 171 17.26 -31.29 -22.45
N ASN A 172 17.56 -31.10 -21.16
CA ASN A 172 16.74 -31.68 -20.10
C ASN A 172 16.07 -30.63 -19.23
N GLY A 173 16.84 -29.68 -18.67
CA GLY A 173 16.31 -28.56 -17.89
C GLY A 173 16.34 -27.22 -18.64
N VAL A 174 15.37 -26.36 -18.35
CA VAL A 174 15.27 -24.98 -18.88
C VAL A 174 14.81 -24.00 -17.79
N GLU A 175 15.33 -22.76 -17.81
CA GLU A 175 14.90 -21.69 -16.90
C GLU A 175 15.14 -20.29 -17.48
N VAL A 176 14.29 -19.32 -17.12
CA VAL A 176 14.43 -17.89 -17.46
C VAL A 176 15.07 -17.14 -16.28
N SER A 177 16.03 -16.26 -16.55
CA SER A 177 16.68 -15.44 -15.52
C SER A 177 15.70 -14.49 -14.81
N ALA A 178 16.04 -14.08 -13.60
CA ALA A 178 15.26 -13.10 -12.81
C ALA A 178 14.97 -11.80 -13.56
N ASP A 179 15.92 -11.30 -14.35
CA ASP A 179 15.76 -10.09 -15.14
C ASP A 179 15.10 -10.29 -16.52
N GLU A 180 14.71 -11.53 -16.84
CA GLU A 180 14.12 -11.96 -18.12
C GLU A 180 14.96 -11.66 -19.36
N LYS A 181 16.26 -11.44 -19.20
CA LYS A 181 17.19 -11.18 -20.31
C LYS A 181 17.95 -12.42 -20.76
N HIS A 182 17.79 -13.53 -20.04
CA HIS A 182 18.50 -14.76 -20.33
C HIS A 182 17.62 -15.99 -20.24
N LEU A 183 17.90 -16.96 -21.11
CA LEU A 183 17.32 -18.29 -21.07
C LEU A 183 18.45 -19.31 -20.88
N TYR A 184 18.38 -20.09 -19.81
CA TYR A 184 19.30 -21.17 -19.50
C TYR A 184 18.73 -22.49 -19.97
N VAL A 185 19.57 -23.32 -20.60
CA VAL A 185 19.19 -24.67 -21.03
C VAL A 185 20.36 -25.61 -20.74
N ASN A 186 20.11 -26.72 -20.07
CA ASN A 186 21.14 -27.71 -19.83
C ASN A 186 21.05 -28.90 -20.80
N GLU A 187 22.19 -29.54 -21.00
CA GLU A 187 22.34 -30.77 -21.76
C GLU A 187 22.82 -31.87 -20.78
N SER A 188 21.94 -32.78 -20.40
CA SER A 188 22.16 -33.70 -19.28
C SER A 188 23.37 -34.62 -19.49
N ILE A 189 23.44 -35.30 -20.65
CA ILE A 189 24.52 -36.24 -20.97
C ILE A 189 25.85 -35.50 -21.19
N GLN A 190 25.80 -34.35 -21.86
CA GLN A 190 26.96 -33.51 -22.15
C GLN A 190 27.44 -32.72 -20.93
N ARG A 191 26.62 -32.62 -19.88
CA ARG A 191 26.89 -31.93 -18.60
C ARG A 191 27.17 -30.45 -18.75
N LYS A 192 26.53 -29.82 -19.74
CA LYS A 192 26.69 -28.40 -20.06
C LYS A 192 25.43 -27.63 -19.72
N ILE A 193 25.60 -26.38 -19.35
CA ILE A 193 24.55 -25.38 -19.28
C ILE A 193 24.90 -24.30 -20.30
N TRP A 194 24.00 -24.06 -21.23
CA TRP A 194 24.05 -22.96 -22.17
C TRP A 194 23.18 -21.81 -21.65
N VAL A 195 23.57 -20.59 -22.01
CA VAL A 195 22.75 -19.40 -21.79
C VAL A 195 22.62 -18.63 -23.10
N TYR A 196 21.42 -18.15 -23.36
CA TYR A 196 21.08 -17.28 -24.48
C TYR A 196 20.74 -15.89 -23.95
N ASN A 197 20.96 -14.87 -24.77
CA ASN A 197 20.24 -13.62 -24.60
C ASN A 197 18.78 -13.84 -25.02
N LEU A 198 17.84 -13.36 -24.21
CA LEU A 198 16.41 -13.41 -24.47
C LEU A 198 15.91 -11.99 -24.76
N ASP A 199 15.32 -11.79 -25.94
CA ASP A 199 14.76 -10.49 -26.30
C ASP A 199 13.33 -10.29 -25.76
N THR A 200 12.80 -9.08 -25.90
CA THR A 200 11.46 -8.74 -25.42
C THR A 200 10.33 -9.53 -26.11
N SER A 201 10.59 -10.09 -27.29
CA SER A 201 9.68 -10.96 -28.05
C SER A 201 9.87 -12.45 -27.73
N GLY A 202 10.81 -12.80 -26.85
CA GLY A 202 11.09 -14.17 -26.45
C GLY A 202 11.93 -14.94 -27.46
N ASN A 203 12.62 -14.25 -28.37
CA ASN A 203 13.59 -14.89 -29.26
C ASN A 203 14.95 -14.98 -28.58
N ILE A 204 15.69 -16.04 -28.94
CA ILE A 204 17.02 -16.29 -28.40
C ILE A 204 18.12 -15.80 -29.36
N SER A 205 19.23 -15.37 -28.77
CA SER A 205 20.45 -15.05 -29.51
C SER A 205 21.68 -15.28 -28.64
N ASN A 206 22.88 -15.19 -29.22
CA ASN A 206 24.16 -15.19 -28.48
C ASN A 206 24.33 -16.39 -27.51
N LYS A 207 24.17 -17.61 -28.06
CA LYS A 207 24.42 -18.86 -27.33
C LYS A 207 25.86 -18.86 -26.79
N ARG A 208 26.01 -19.03 -25.48
CA ARG A 208 27.33 -19.16 -24.82
C ARG A 208 27.31 -20.24 -23.77
N LEU A 209 28.44 -20.91 -23.58
CA LEU A 209 28.60 -21.87 -22.50
C LEU A 209 28.57 -21.10 -21.18
N PHE A 210 27.61 -21.43 -20.33
CA PHE A 210 27.47 -20.85 -19.01
C PHE A 210 28.30 -21.61 -17.98
N PHE A 211 28.13 -22.93 -17.94
CA PHE A 211 28.84 -23.79 -16.99
C PHE A 211 28.96 -25.22 -17.54
N GLN A 212 30.00 -25.96 -17.14
CA GLN A 212 30.15 -27.38 -17.46
C GLN A 212 30.61 -28.16 -16.23
N PHE A 213 29.96 -29.30 -15.97
CA PHE A 213 30.34 -30.20 -14.88
C PHE A 213 31.18 -31.38 -15.37
N GLU A 214 32.12 -31.83 -14.53
CA GLU A 214 33.02 -32.94 -14.87
C GLU A 214 32.30 -34.30 -14.92
N ASN A 215 31.33 -34.53 -14.04
CA ASN A 215 30.67 -35.81 -13.81
C ASN A 215 29.16 -35.65 -13.54
N HIS A 216 28.41 -36.76 -13.53
CA HIS A 216 26.96 -36.87 -13.26
C HIS A 216 26.04 -36.05 -14.19
N GLY A 217 24.79 -36.49 -14.32
CA GLY A 217 23.80 -35.82 -15.18
C GLY A 217 23.29 -34.51 -14.59
N LEU A 218 22.53 -33.78 -15.42
CA LEU A 218 21.78 -32.59 -15.04
C LEU A 218 20.29 -32.83 -15.29
N ASP A 219 19.45 -32.16 -14.54
CA ASP A 219 18.02 -32.26 -14.72
C ASP A 219 17.38 -30.88 -14.51
N GLY A 220 16.25 -30.72 -13.82
CA GLY A 220 15.60 -29.42 -13.68
C GLY A 220 16.44 -28.31 -13.01
N MET A 221 16.17 -27.07 -13.38
CA MET A 221 16.86 -25.87 -12.87
C MET A 221 15.89 -24.75 -12.53
N ARG A 222 16.17 -23.93 -11.50
CA ARG A 222 15.36 -22.74 -11.15
C ARG A 222 16.22 -21.55 -10.76
N CYS A 223 15.70 -20.33 -10.93
CA CYS A 223 16.37 -19.10 -10.50
C CYS A 223 15.74 -18.50 -9.25
N ASP A 224 16.59 -17.94 -8.37
CA ASP A 224 16.16 -16.99 -7.34
C ASP A 224 16.05 -15.56 -7.90
N ILE A 225 15.48 -14.64 -7.11
CA ILE A 225 15.31 -13.22 -7.53
C ILE A 225 16.62 -12.46 -7.72
N ASN A 226 17.74 -12.97 -7.20
CA ASN A 226 19.06 -12.39 -7.44
C ASN A 226 19.72 -12.93 -8.73
N GLY A 227 19.05 -13.84 -9.44
CA GLY A 227 19.55 -14.48 -10.65
C GLY A 227 20.47 -15.67 -10.40
N ASN A 228 20.59 -16.17 -9.16
CA ASN A 228 21.36 -17.39 -8.91
C ASN A 228 20.59 -18.60 -9.46
N LEU A 229 21.28 -19.46 -10.20
CA LEU A 229 20.73 -20.66 -10.84
C LEU A 229 20.96 -21.90 -9.96
N TYR A 230 19.87 -22.54 -9.56
CA TYR A 230 19.86 -23.78 -8.79
C TYR A 230 19.74 -24.94 -9.76
N VAL A 231 20.72 -25.83 -9.74
CA VAL A 231 20.88 -26.91 -10.72
C VAL A 231 20.84 -28.26 -10.01
N THR A 232 19.90 -29.11 -10.40
CA THR A 232 19.82 -30.50 -9.93
C THR A 232 20.91 -31.36 -10.56
N ARG A 233 21.53 -32.22 -9.74
CA ARG A 233 22.62 -33.11 -10.16
C ARG A 233 22.18 -34.56 -10.09
N PHE A 234 21.56 -35.02 -11.17
CA PHE A 234 21.04 -36.38 -11.29
C PHE A 234 22.16 -37.43 -11.11
N GLY A 235 21.92 -38.38 -10.22
CA GLY A 235 22.85 -39.43 -9.81
C GLY A 235 23.89 -38.99 -8.76
N LYS A 236 24.08 -37.68 -8.53
CA LYS A 236 24.99 -37.14 -7.52
C LYS A 236 24.30 -36.93 -6.17
N GLY A 237 23.00 -36.64 -6.16
CA GLY A 237 22.26 -36.34 -4.92
C GLY A 237 22.44 -34.92 -4.41
N THR A 238 22.65 -33.94 -5.30
CA THR A 238 22.90 -32.56 -4.89
C THR A 238 22.15 -31.51 -5.72
N ILE A 239 21.95 -30.33 -5.12
CA ILE A 239 21.66 -29.08 -5.82
C ILE A 239 22.91 -28.21 -5.80
N VAL A 240 23.35 -27.74 -6.97
CA VAL A 240 24.45 -26.77 -7.09
C VAL A 240 23.86 -25.39 -7.38
N ILE A 241 24.27 -24.39 -6.60
CA ILE A 241 23.87 -22.99 -6.79
C ILE A 241 24.99 -22.26 -7.52
N LEU A 242 24.68 -21.70 -8.69
CA LEU A 242 25.59 -20.91 -9.52
C LEU A 242 25.18 -19.43 -9.47
N SER A 243 26.14 -18.51 -9.35
CA SER A 243 25.88 -17.07 -9.52
C SER A 243 25.56 -16.73 -10.98
N PRO A 244 25.02 -15.53 -11.29
CA PRO A 244 24.81 -15.07 -12.67
C PRO A 244 26.07 -15.09 -13.55
N GLU A 245 27.26 -15.09 -12.94
CA GLU A 245 28.56 -15.16 -13.59
C GLU A 245 29.09 -16.60 -13.75
N GLY A 246 28.32 -17.61 -13.31
CA GLY A 246 28.71 -19.02 -13.38
C GLY A 246 29.64 -19.48 -12.26
N VAL A 247 29.69 -18.77 -11.13
CA VAL A 247 30.49 -19.17 -9.96
C VAL A 247 29.69 -20.09 -9.06
N VAL A 248 30.27 -21.23 -8.64
CA VAL A 248 29.64 -22.12 -7.65
C VAL A 248 29.61 -21.45 -6.29
N LEU A 249 28.41 -21.15 -5.79
CA LEU A 249 28.17 -20.48 -4.51
C LEU A 249 28.01 -21.48 -3.35
N LYS A 250 27.24 -22.54 -3.57
CA LYS A 250 26.95 -23.58 -2.57
C LYS A 250 26.55 -24.87 -3.26
N GLU A 251 26.81 -25.99 -2.60
CA GLU A 251 26.28 -27.30 -2.98
C GLU A 251 25.48 -27.86 -1.79
N ILE A 252 24.22 -28.22 -2.04
CA ILE A 252 23.29 -28.77 -1.05
C ILE A 252 23.19 -30.27 -1.26
N ILE A 253 23.31 -31.05 -0.19
CA ILE A 253 23.24 -32.51 -0.23
C ILE A 253 21.82 -32.96 0.12
N LEU A 254 21.30 -33.87 -0.70
CA LEU A 254 20.01 -34.54 -0.52
C LEU A 254 20.23 -35.98 -0.03
N GLN A 255 19.15 -36.60 0.44
CA GLN A 255 19.23 -37.98 0.94
C GLN A 255 19.21 -38.99 -0.23
N GLY A 256 18.44 -38.74 -1.29
CA GLY A 256 18.48 -39.55 -2.52
C GLY A 256 19.49 -39.06 -3.55
N LYS A 257 19.76 -39.90 -4.56
CA LYS A 257 20.78 -39.65 -5.58
C LYS A 257 20.19 -39.14 -6.90
N ASN A 258 19.02 -39.62 -7.28
CA ASN A 258 18.39 -39.29 -8.56
C ASN A 258 17.49 -38.06 -8.39
N VAL A 259 18.15 -36.92 -8.18
CA VAL A 259 17.50 -35.62 -8.02
C VAL A 259 17.06 -35.13 -9.39
N THR A 260 15.75 -35.01 -9.61
CA THR A 260 15.19 -34.76 -10.95
C THR A 260 14.81 -33.30 -11.17
N ASN A 261 14.24 -32.61 -10.18
CA ASN A 261 13.77 -31.25 -10.43
C ASN A 261 13.57 -30.47 -9.13
N ILE A 262 13.43 -29.15 -9.22
CA ILE A 262 13.34 -28.23 -8.07
C ILE A 262 12.27 -27.16 -8.31
N ALA A 263 11.61 -26.72 -7.24
CA ALA A 263 10.75 -25.55 -7.19
C ALA A 263 11.03 -24.74 -5.93
N PHE A 264 10.71 -23.44 -6.00
CA PHE A 264 10.66 -22.59 -4.83
C PHE A 264 9.22 -22.41 -4.39
N GLY A 265 8.99 -22.30 -3.08
CA GLY A 265 7.68 -22.02 -2.50
C GLY A 265 7.74 -21.93 -0.98
N GLY A 266 6.67 -22.38 -0.32
CA GLY A 266 6.40 -22.07 1.09
C GLY A 266 5.98 -20.61 1.27
N PRO A 267 5.57 -20.19 2.48
CA PRO A 267 4.89 -18.90 2.71
C PRO A 267 5.69 -17.65 2.30
N ASP A 268 7.00 -17.76 2.17
CA ASP A 268 7.91 -16.68 1.83
C ASP A 268 8.79 -16.97 0.60
N GLY A 269 8.47 -18.04 -0.16
CA GLY A 269 9.19 -18.42 -1.38
C GLY A 269 10.60 -18.96 -1.17
N LYS A 270 11.01 -19.16 0.09
CA LYS A 270 12.38 -19.56 0.47
C LYS A 270 12.51 -21.04 0.84
N SER A 271 11.47 -21.83 0.63
CA SER A 271 11.56 -23.29 0.70
C SER A 271 11.81 -23.83 -0.70
N CYS A 272 12.88 -24.59 -0.86
CA CYS A 272 13.13 -25.37 -2.07
C CYS A 272 12.48 -26.74 -1.90
N PHE A 273 11.68 -27.17 -2.87
CA PHE A 273 11.09 -28.50 -2.96
C PHE A 273 11.75 -29.24 -4.12
N VAL A 274 12.25 -30.44 -3.86
CA VAL A 274 13.07 -31.18 -4.80
C VAL A 274 12.51 -32.58 -4.98
N THR A 275 12.25 -32.97 -6.23
CA THR A 275 11.80 -34.33 -6.56
C THR A 275 12.98 -35.29 -6.63
N VAL A 276 12.82 -36.47 -6.02
CA VAL A 276 13.89 -37.45 -5.82
C VAL A 276 13.44 -38.84 -6.28
N ALA A 277 13.79 -39.20 -7.51
CA ALA A 277 13.24 -40.35 -8.24
C ALA A 277 13.64 -41.72 -7.69
N ASP A 278 14.85 -41.88 -7.15
CA ASP A 278 15.27 -43.16 -6.57
C ASP A 278 14.57 -43.46 -5.23
N ARG A 279 13.99 -42.43 -4.61
CA ARG A 279 13.22 -42.55 -3.37
C ARG A 279 11.70 -42.42 -3.58
N GLY A 280 11.26 -41.91 -4.74
CA GLY A 280 9.85 -41.68 -5.03
C GLY A 280 9.22 -40.67 -4.07
N CYS A 281 9.93 -39.59 -3.74
CA CYS A 281 9.45 -38.57 -2.80
C CYS A 281 9.95 -37.17 -3.14
N ILE A 282 9.50 -36.21 -2.34
CA ILE A 282 9.94 -34.83 -2.38
C ILE A 282 10.73 -34.52 -1.10
N GLU A 283 11.91 -33.94 -1.27
CA GLU A 283 12.75 -33.40 -0.19
C GLU A 283 12.70 -31.86 -0.19
N THR A 284 12.95 -31.24 0.96
CA THR A 284 12.99 -29.78 1.12
C THR A 284 14.20 -29.28 1.88
N PHE A 285 14.61 -28.06 1.57
CA PHE A 285 15.56 -27.28 2.35
C PHE A 285 15.25 -25.78 2.23
N ARG A 286 15.80 -24.98 3.14
CA ARG A 286 15.59 -23.53 3.18
C ARG A 286 16.74 -22.76 2.52
N VAL A 287 16.39 -21.66 1.88
CA VAL A 287 17.33 -20.70 1.28
C VAL A 287 17.12 -19.30 1.83
N LYS A 288 18.04 -18.37 1.52
CA LYS A 288 17.96 -16.98 1.98
C LYS A 288 17.15 -16.09 1.04
N VAL A 289 17.09 -16.45 -0.24
CA VAL A 289 16.55 -15.63 -1.32
C VAL A 289 15.39 -16.40 -1.96
N PRO A 290 14.21 -15.78 -2.14
CA PRO A 290 13.06 -16.47 -2.72
C PRO A 290 13.24 -16.76 -4.22
N GLY A 291 12.49 -17.75 -4.70
CA GLY A 291 12.46 -18.09 -6.13
C GLY A 291 11.80 -17.02 -6.98
N ARG A 292 12.33 -16.79 -8.18
CA ARG A 292 11.74 -15.89 -9.20
C ARG A 292 10.30 -16.28 -9.54
N ALA A 293 10.05 -17.57 -9.79
CA ALA A 293 8.72 -18.03 -10.17
C ALA A 293 7.69 -17.81 -9.05
N TYR A 294 8.09 -17.89 -7.78
CA TYR A 294 7.24 -17.55 -6.65
C TYR A 294 6.91 -16.05 -6.60
N ASP A 295 7.89 -15.19 -6.88
CA ASP A 295 7.68 -13.75 -7.03
C ASP A 295 6.79 -13.42 -8.23
N LEU A 296 6.82 -14.19 -9.33
CA LEU A 296 5.91 -13.99 -10.47
C LEU A 296 4.47 -14.46 -10.19
N ILE A 297 4.30 -15.51 -9.40
CA ILE A 297 2.98 -16.05 -9.00
C ILE A 297 2.34 -15.16 -7.93
N LEU A 298 3.13 -14.57 -7.02
CA LEU A 298 2.66 -13.57 -6.06
C LEU A 298 2.70 -12.12 -6.57
N GLY A 299 3.40 -11.87 -7.68
CA GLY A 299 3.69 -10.56 -8.25
C GLY A 299 2.92 -10.22 -9.53
N SER A 300 2.03 -11.10 -9.99
CA SER A 300 0.74 -10.66 -10.56
C SER A 300 -0.11 -10.16 -9.40
N ASN A 301 -0.43 -8.87 -9.24
CA ASN A 301 -0.93 -7.94 -10.25
C ASN A 301 -1.92 -8.59 -11.22
N ASP A 302 -2.73 -9.52 -10.70
CA ASP A 302 -4.06 -9.74 -11.25
C ASP A 302 -5.01 -8.76 -10.52
N PRO A 303 -5.69 -7.84 -11.22
CA PRO A 303 -6.64 -6.91 -10.62
C PRO A 303 -7.84 -7.56 -9.91
N GLU A 304 -7.91 -8.90 -9.90
CA GLU A 304 -9.03 -9.70 -9.38
C GLU A 304 -8.65 -10.83 -8.39
N SER A 305 -7.41 -10.93 -7.90
CA SER A 305 -7.13 -11.86 -6.78
C SER A 305 -7.80 -11.35 -5.51
N THR A 306 -8.61 -12.19 -4.87
CA THR A 306 -9.42 -11.89 -3.68
C THR A 306 -8.63 -11.70 -2.38
N GLU A 307 -7.31 -11.48 -2.42
CA GLU A 307 -6.56 -11.01 -1.25
C GLU A 307 -6.67 -9.48 -1.16
N HIS A 308 -7.62 -9.00 -0.36
CA HIS A 308 -7.78 -7.57 -0.11
C HIS A 308 -6.50 -7.00 0.54
N PRO A 309 -5.94 -5.88 0.03
CA PRO A 309 -4.67 -5.36 0.53
C PRO A 309 -4.81 -4.79 1.94
N ASN A 310 -3.69 -4.69 2.66
CA ASN A 310 -3.60 -3.82 3.81
C ASN A 310 -3.77 -2.36 3.37
N ILE A 311 -4.34 -1.51 4.21
CA ILE A 311 -4.63 -0.12 3.89
C ILE A 311 -4.09 0.76 5.01
N ILE A 312 -3.20 1.69 4.66
CA ILE A 312 -2.71 2.74 5.56
C ILE A 312 -3.25 4.08 5.09
N LEU A 313 -4.03 4.75 5.94
CA LEU A 313 -4.32 6.17 5.81
C LEU A 313 -3.27 6.95 6.60
N PHE A 314 -2.39 7.67 5.92
CA PHE A 314 -1.36 8.51 6.52
C PHE A 314 -1.81 9.98 6.48
N LEU A 315 -2.37 10.45 7.59
CA LEU A 315 -3.00 11.77 7.68
C LEU A 315 -2.12 12.74 8.50
N VAL A 316 -1.77 13.88 7.90
CA VAL A 316 -0.99 14.94 8.54
C VAL A 316 -1.90 16.11 8.96
N ASP A 317 -1.65 16.70 10.12
CA ASP A 317 -2.42 17.82 10.65
C ASP A 317 -1.87 19.17 10.19
N ASP A 318 -2.71 20.05 9.63
CA ASP A 318 -2.35 21.43 9.23
C ASP A 318 -1.18 21.55 8.24
N MET A 319 -1.01 20.58 7.34
CA MET A 319 0.04 20.59 6.32
C MET A 319 -0.51 21.19 5.02
N GLY A 320 0.01 22.36 4.66
CA GLY A 320 -0.34 23.06 3.42
C GLY A 320 0.13 22.33 2.17
N TRP A 321 -0.52 22.65 1.05
CA TRP A 321 -0.28 22.04 -0.27
C TRP A 321 1.19 22.10 -0.73
N THR A 322 1.93 23.10 -0.25
CA THR A 322 3.34 23.31 -0.61
C THR A 322 4.31 22.99 0.51
N ASP A 323 3.85 22.49 1.66
CA ASP A 323 4.67 22.17 2.84
C ASP A 323 5.45 20.86 2.71
N THR A 324 6.05 20.63 1.55
CA THR A 324 6.79 19.42 1.18
C THR A 324 7.79 19.78 0.09
N SER A 325 8.87 19.01 -0.05
CA SER A 325 9.77 19.15 -1.19
C SER A 325 9.17 18.64 -2.51
N VAL A 326 8.09 17.85 -2.48
CA VAL A 326 7.36 17.40 -3.67
C VAL A 326 6.64 18.58 -4.34
N PRO A 327 6.96 18.92 -5.61
CA PRO A 327 6.27 19.99 -6.32
C PRO A 327 4.89 19.52 -6.78
N PHE A 328 3.83 19.96 -6.10
CA PHE A 328 2.44 19.74 -6.52
C PHE A 328 1.94 20.79 -7.53
N TRP A 329 2.58 21.96 -7.56
CA TRP A 329 2.34 22.97 -8.58
C TRP A 329 3.20 22.73 -9.82
N THR A 330 2.92 23.46 -10.90
CA THR A 330 3.71 23.42 -12.14
C THR A 330 5.13 23.94 -11.93
N ASP A 331 5.31 24.86 -10.99
CA ASP A 331 6.61 25.42 -10.61
C ASP A 331 7.00 25.02 -9.19
N SER A 332 8.31 24.88 -8.95
CA SER A 332 8.86 24.71 -7.61
C SER A 332 8.74 26.00 -6.81
N THR A 333 8.05 25.92 -5.67
CA THR A 333 7.85 27.05 -4.75
C THR A 333 9.02 27.23 -3.79
N GLN A 334 9.01 28.33 -3.03
CA GLN A 334 9.95 28.53 -1.94
C GLN A 334 9.83 27.43 -0.88
N ASN A 335 8.60 27.01 -0.54
CA ASN A 335 8.42 25.92 0.42
C ASN A 335 8.98 24.60 -0.10
N ASN A 336 8.84 24.29 -1.39
CA ASN A 336 9.45 23.08 -1.94
C ASN A 336 10.97 23.03 -1.79
N LYS A 337 11.64 24.19 -1.71
CA LYS A 337 13.08 24.27 -1.46
C LYS A 337 13.41 24.24 0.03
N TYR A 338 12.50 24.77 0.85
CA TYR A 338 12.68 24.94 2.29
C TYR A 338 12.44 23.66 3.08
N GLN A 339 11.41 22.91 2.71
CA GLN A 339 11.07 21.66 3.36
C GLN A 339 11.98 20.53 2.88
N LYS A 340 12.21 19.54 3.74
CA LYS A 340 13.02 18.35 3.45
C LYS A 340 12.14 17.12 3.64
N THR A 341 11.54 16.63 2.54
CA THR A 341 10.65 15.46 2.59
C THR A 341 11.02 14.39 1.54
N PRO A 342 12.23 13.79 1.62
CA PRO A 342 12.67 12.79 0.66
C PRO A 342 11.81 11.52 0.65
N GLN A 343 11.11 11.17 1.73
CA GLN A 343 10.24 10.00 1.76
C GLN A 343 8.91 10.26 1.05
N MET A 344 8.39 11.48 1.13
CA MET A 344 7.28 11.91 0.27
C MET A 344 7.67 11.94 -1.20
N GLU A 345 8.89 12.37 -1.54
CA GLU A 345 9.41 12.27 -2.91
C GLU A 345 9.47 10.82 -3.38
N ARG A 346 9.96 9.92 -2.53
CA ARG A 346 9.99 8.47 -2.79
C ARG A 346 8.58 7.91 -2.99
N LEU A 347 7.63 8.27 -2.14
CA LEU A 347 6.23 7.85 -2.24
C LEU A 347 5.59 8.38 -3.53
N ALA A 348 5.84 9.66 -3.88
CA ALA A 348 5.33 10.26 -5.12
C ALA A 348 5.95 9.62 -6.38
N ALA A 349 7.22 9.22 -6.33
CA ALA A 349 7.88 8.50 -7.42
C ALA A 349 7.37 7.05 -7.56
N ALA A 350 6.98 6.42 -6.45
CA ALA A 350 6.45 5.05 -6.44
C ALA A 350 4.93 4.98 -6.69
N GLY A 351 4.21 6.09 -6.56
CA GLY A 351 2.75 6.15 -6.67
C GLY A 351 2.27 7.28 -7.57
N MET A 352 1.07 7.78 -7.31
CA MET A 352 0.42 8.86 -8.04
C MET A 352 0.19 10.05 -7.11
N LYS A 353 0.60 11.25 -7.54
CA LYS A 353 0.31 12.49 -6.81
C LYS A 353 -0.90 13.22 -7.39
N PHE A 354 -1.73 13.80 -6.53
CA PHE A 354 -2.93 14.54 -6.93
C PHE A 354 -2.70 16.04 -6.75
N THR A 355 -2.78 16.79 -7.85
CA THR A 355 -2.48 18.23 -7.86
C THR A 355 -3.69 19.09 -7.50
N ASN A 356 -4.91 18.57 -7.64
CA ASN A 356 -6.16 19.24 -7.27
C ASN A 356 -6.90 18.50 -6.14
N ALA A 357 -6.17 18.04 -5.11
CA ALA A 357 -6.75 17.39 -3.94
C ALA A 357 -7.19 18.40 -2.87
N TYR A 358 -8.36 18.16 -2.29
CA TYR A 358 -8.98 19.03 -1.31
C TYR A 358 -9.42 18.30 -0.04
N ALA A 359 -9.20 18.91 1.11
CA ALA A 359 -9.91 18.59 2.33
C ALA A 359 -11.39 19.00 2.22
N ALA A 360 -12.30 18.27 2.85
CA ALA A 360 -13.72 18.60 2.87
C ALA A 360 -14.06 19.88 3.65
N SER A 361 -13.09 20.43 4.39
CA SER A 361 -13.26 21.64 5.22
C SER A 361 -11.94 22.38 5.40
N PRO A 362 -11.98 23.69 5.68
CA PRO A 362 -10.78 24.46 6.01
C PRO A 362 -10.22 24.19 7.43
N VAL A 363 -10.82 23.30 8.20
CA VAL A 363 -10.42 22.94 9.58
C VAL A 363 -10.61 21.45 9.87
N CYS A 364 -9.97 20.99 10.95
CA CYS A 364 -9.69 19.59 11.29
C CYS A 364 -10.91 18.63 11.37
N SER A 365 -11.73 18.72 12.44
CA SER A 365 -12.76 17.71 12.75
C SER A 365 -13.74 17.43 11.60
N PRO A 366 -14.22 18.43 10.85
CA PRO A 366 -15.10 18.19 9.70
C PRO A 366 -14.45 17.30 8.63
N THR A 367 -13.18 17.53 8.27
CA THR A 367 -12.46 16.69 7.31
C THR A 367 -12.24 15.28 7.86
N ARG A 368 -11.79 15.18 9.11
CA ARG A 368 -11.52 13.90 9.79
C ARG A 368 -12.75 13.02 9.89
N THR A 369 -13.90 13.60 10.23
CA THR A 369 -15.17 12.88 10.29
C THR A 369 -15.76 12.59 8.91
N SER A 370 -15.48 13.45 7.91
CA SER A 370 -15.83 13.23 6.51
C SER A 370 -15.12 12.00 5.94
N LEU A 371 -13.81 11.83 6.21
CA LEU A 371 -13.04 10.63 5.83
C LEU A 371 -13.69 9.33 6.32
N LEU A 372 -14.19 9.31 7.57
CA LEU A 372 -14.80 8.10 8.16
C LEU A 372 -16.23 7.85 7.73
N THR A 373 -16.92 8.83 7.16
CA THR A 373 -18.36 8.74 6.84
C THR A 373 -18.68 8.84 5.35
N GLY A 374 -17.74 9.33 4.53
CA GLY A 374 -17.97 9.70 3.14
C GLY A 374 -18.91 10.91 2.97
N LYS A 375 -19.33 11.54 4.08
CA LYS A 375 -20.29 12.64 4.06
C LYS A 375 -19.55 13.97 4.02
N ASN A 376 -20.07 14.87 3.22
CA ASN A 376 -19.66 16.25 3.25
C ASN A 376 -20.05 16.89 4.60
N PRO A 377 -19.23 17.78 5.17
CA PRO A 377 -19.55 18.49 6.41
C PRO A 377 -20.92 19.18 6.43
N ALA A 378 -21.41 19.67 5.29
CA ALA A 378 -22.74 20.27 5.18
C ALA A 378 -23.86 19.29 5.57
N ARG A 379 -23.70 18.00 5.19
CA ARG A 379 -24.63 16.90 5.47
C ARG A 379 -24.49 16.37 6.89
N SER A 380 -23.25 16.13 7.35
CA SER A 380 -22.99 15.61 8.70
C SER A 380 -23.26 16.64 9.80
N ARG A 381 -23.25 17.94 9.43
CA ARG A 381 -23.32 19.10 10.32
C ARG A 381 -22.17 19.20 11.30
N ILE A 382 -21.13 18.38 11.15
CA ILE A 382 -19.85 18.54 11.86
C ILE A 382 -19.04 19.52 11.00
N THR A 383 -19.28 20.82 11.20
CA THR A 383 -18.82 21.89 10.29
C THR A 383 -17.75 22.80 10.89
N ASN A 384 -17.28 22.53 12.11
CA ASN A 384 -16.15 23.21 12.73
C ASN A 384 -15.30 22.22 13.55
N TRP A 385 -14.09 22.63 13.93
CA TRP A 385 -13.25 21.85 14.85
C TRP A 385 -13.96 21.71 16.21
N ILE A 386 -13.83 20.56 16.87
CA ILE A 386 -14.53 20.28 18.14
C ILE A 386 -13.62 20.66 19.35
N PRO A 387 -14.09 21.36 20.39
CA PRO A 387 -15.44 21.88 20.58
C PRO A 387 -15.72 23.21 19.87
N GLY A 388 -14.75 23.88 19.23
CA GLY A 388 -15.05 25.01 18.32
C GLY A 388 -15.59 26.28 18.97
N GLY A 389 -15.53 26.38 20.30
CA GLY A 389 -16.23 27.42 21.09
C GLY A 389 -17.67 27.05 21.48
N GLY A 390 -18.12 25.84 21.16
CA GLY A 390 -19.49 25.38 21.38
C GLY A 390 -20.48 25.99 20.39
N ASN A 391 -21.72 26.19 20.84
CA ASN A 391 -22.73 26.98 20.13
C ASN A 391 -22.79 28.43 20.64
N HIS A 392 -21.73 28.89 21.31
CA HIS A 392 -21.66 30.23 21.91
C HIS A 392 -20.86 31.18 21.01
N PRO A 393 -21.53 32.14 20.34
CA PRO A 393 -20.84 33.15 19.56
C PRO A 393 -20.19 34.18 20.47
N ALA A 394 -19.14 34.83 19.96
CA ALA A 394 -18.57 36.01 20.64
C ALA A 394 -19.56 37.19 20.61
N GLU A 395 -19.55 38.05 21.63
CA GLU A 395 -20.50 39.16 21.80
C GLU A 395 -20.57 40.15 20.61
N ASN A 396 -19.51 40.24 19.83
CA ASN A 396 -19.36 41.17 18.71
C ASN A 396 -19.60 40.56 17.32
N GLN A 397 -20.00 39.30 17.24
CA GLN A 397 -20.29 38.64 15.96
C GLN A 397 -21.69 38.99 15.45
N LYS A 398 -21.79 39.31 14.14
CA LYS A 398 -23.07 39.59 13.46
C LYS A 398 -23.98 38.36 13.43
N TYR A 399 -23.40 37.20 13.14
CA TYR A 399 -24.13 35.95 13.07
C TYR A 399 -23.84 35.04 14.27
N LEU A 400 -24.89 34.40 14.77
CA LEU A 400 -24.79 33.28 15.70
C LEU A 400 -24.42 32.02 14.92
N ILE A 401 -23.70 31.12 15.59
CA ILE A 401 -23.35 29.79 15.08
C ILE A 401 -24.65 28.96 15.02
N PRO A 402 -24.92 28.21 13.93
CA PRO A 402 -26.08 27.32 13.89
C PRO A 402 -26.00 26.20 14.93
N GLU A 403 -27.07 25.44 15.12
CA GLU A 403 -27.05 24.22 15.96
C GLU A 403 -26.34 23.05 15.26
N TRP A 404 -25.06 23.24 14.96
CA TRP A 404 -24.20 22.24 14.34
C TRP A 404 -23.93 21.07 15.29
N ASN A 405 -23.48 19.94 14.74
CA ASN A 405 -23.22 18.73 15.53
C ASN A 405 -21.86 18.83 16.28
N VAL A 406 -21.83 19.64 17.33
CA VAL A 406 -20.65 19.84 18.21
C VAL A 406 -20.28 18.59 19.01
N ARG A 407 -21.19 17.61 19.12
CA ARG A 407 -20.92 16.34 19.82
C ARG A 407 -19.96 15.45 19.00
N GLY A 408 -19.98 15.59 17.68
CA GLY A 408 -19.18 14.78 16.75
C GLY A 408 -19.85 13.46 16.37
N LEU A 409 -19.03 12.45 16.06
CA LEU A 409 -19.50 11.13 15.64
C LEU A 409 -20.14 10.34 16.80
N HIS A 410 -21.06 9.46 16.46
CA HIS A 410 -21.78 8.57 17.36
C HIS A 410 -21.55 7.10 16.98
N ARG A 411 -21.65 6.18 17.96
CA ARG A 411 -21.40 4.75 17.69
C ARG A 411 -22.44 4.08 16.79
N THR A 412 -23.54 4.75 16.49
CA THR A 412 -24.56 4.25 15.55
C THR A 412 -24.39 4.80 14.14
N ASP A 413 -23.40 5.68 13.92
CA ASP A 413 -23.09 6.15 12.57
C ASP A 413 -22.55 4.98 11.72
N ILE A 414 -22.85 5.02 10.43
CA ILE A 414 -22.22 4.19 9.41
C ILE A 414 -20.80 4.72 9.22
N LEU A 415 -19.81 3.93 9.63
CA LEU A 415 -18.41 4.35 9.72
C LEU A 415 -17.49 3.35 9.03
N LEU A 416 -16.52 3.88 8.30
CA LEU A 416 -15.54 3.11 7.54
C LEU A 416 -14.88 2.00 8.36
N PRO A 417 -14.37 2.24 9.60
CA PRO A 417 -13.72 1.18 10.36
C PRO A 417 -14.69 0.06 10.76
N LYS A 418 -15.97 0.37 11.03
CA LYS A 418 -16.96 -0.69 11.33
C LYS A 418 -17.21 -1.56 10.12
N ILE A 419 -17.37 -0.94 8.94
CA ILE A 419 -17.61 -1.67 7.69
C ILE A 419 -16.43 -2.58 7.40
N LEU A 420 -15.19 -2.06 7.46
CA LEU A 420 -14.00 -2.86 7.22
C LEU A 420 -13.88 -4.01 8.21
N LYS A 421 -14.09 -3.76 9.51
CA LYS A 421 -14.08 -4.78 10.55
C LYS A 421 -15.12 -5.88 10.31
N GLU A 422 -16.35 -5.51 9.95
CA GLU A 422 -17.42 -6.46 9.61
C GLU A 422 -17.08 -7.33 8.40
N ASN A 423 -16.15 -6.89 7.56
CA ASN A 423 -15.68 -7.61 6.36
C ASN A 423 -14.25 -8.14 6.53
N GLY A 424 -13.86 -8.49 7.75
CA GLY A 424 -12.66 -9.29 8.02
C GLY A 424 -11.38 -8.50 8.31
N TYR A 425 -11.37 -7.17 8.13
CA TYR A 425 -10.20 -6.36 8.44
C TYR A 425 -9.93 -6.28 9.94
N ASN A 426 -8.65 -6.22 10.32
CA ASN A 426 -8.23 -5.67 11.60
C ASN A 426 -8.21 -4.14 11.50
N THR A 427 -8.84 -3.42 12.44
CA THR A 427 -8.90 -1.95 12.37
C THR A 427 -8.13 -1.29 13.49
N ALA A 428 -7.22 -0.39 13.13
CA ALA A 428 -6.31 0.26 14.04
C ALA A 428 -6.22 1.76 13.79
N PHE A 429 -6.05 2.51 14.87
CA PHE A 429 -5.93 3.95 14.87
C PHE A 429 -4.76 4.40 15.74
N ILE A 430 -3.99 5.38 15.29
CA ILE A 430 -2.93 6.00 16.09
C ILE A 430 -2.84 7.51 15.88
N GLY A 431 -2.81 8.26 16.99
CA GLY A 431 -2.55 9.71 17.02
C GLY A 431 -3.80 10.58 17.17
N LYS A 432 -3.96 11.64 16.36
CA LYS A 432 -5.01 12.66 16.52
C LYS A 432 -6.36 12.18 15.99
N ALA A 433 -7.26 11.77 16.89
CA ALA A 433 -8.62 11.37 16.53
C ALA A 433 -9.52 12.59 16.28
N HIS A 434 -9.83 13.36 17.34
CA HIS A 434 -10.60 14.61 17.23
C HIS A 434 -11.99 14.45 16.58
N PHE A 435 -12.59 13.26 16.72
CA PHE A 435 -13.88 12.90 16.12
C PHE A 435 -15.11 13.27 16.97
N GLY A 436 -14.93 13.53 18.26
CA GLY A 436 -16.01 13.83 19.20
C GLY A 436 -15.57 14.69 20.37
N LYS A 437 -16.55 15.35 21.00
CA LYS A 437 -16.33 16.20 22.17
C LYS A 437 -15.99 15.34 23.38
N GLU A 438 -15.18 15.86 24.30
CA GLU A 438 -14.94 15.20 25.59
C GLU A 438 -16.25 14.74 26.26
N GLY A 439 -16.24 13.49 26.76
CA GLY A 439 -17.41 12.86 27.38
C GLY A 439 -18.49 12.36 26.40
N THR A 440 -18.27 12.43 25.08
CA THR A 440 -19.15 11.82 24.08
C THR A 440 -18.54 10.54 23.53
N GLU A 441 -19.37 9.69 22.91
CA GLU A 441 -18.92 8.39 22.39
C GLU A 441 -17.79 8.52 21.36
N GLY A 442 -17.88 9.50 20.45
CA GLY A 442 -16.85 9.75 19.43
C GLY A 442 -15.54 10.33 19.96
N ALA A 443 -15.43 10.62 21.26
CA ALA A 443 -14.15 10.96 21.87
C ALA A 443 -13.16 9.79 21.88
N ASP A 444 -13.66 8.55 21.84
CA ASP A 444 -12.87 7.33 21.86
C ASP A 444 -13.06 6.56 20.54
N PRO A 445 -12.00 6.42 19.71
CA PRO A 445 -12.05 5.68 18.46
C PRO A 445 -12.54 4.23 18.58
N HIS A 446 -12.42 3.58 19.73
CA HIS A 446 -12.96 2.23 19.93
C HIS A 446 -14.48 2.18 19.72
N ASN A 447 -15.21 3.23 20.12
CA ASN A 447 -16.65 3.33 19.90
C ASN A 447 -17.03 3.52 18.42
N LEU A 448 -16.05 3.86 17.58
CA LEU A 448 -16.23 4.19 16.17
C LEU A 448 -15.84 3.03 15.25
N GLY A 449 -15.44 1.88 15.79
CA GLY A 449 -15.18 0.65 15.03
C GLY A 449 -13.70 0.27 14.93
N PHE A 450 -12.79 0.97 15.60
CA PHE A 450 -11.38 0.59 15.69
C PHE A 450 -11.16 -0.46 16.79
N ASP A 451 -10.54 -1.60 16.46
CA ASP A 451 -10.13 -2.62 17.43
C ASP A 451 -9.02 -2.11 18.35
N ILE A 452 -8.10 -1.33 17.79
CA ILE A 452 -6.95 -0.76 18.50
C ILE A 452 -6.96 0.76 18.33
N SER A 453 -6.84 1.50 19.43
CA SER A 453 -6.63 2.96 19.42
C SER A 453 -5.44 3.29 20.30
N ILE A 454 -4.51 4.08 19.78
CA ILE A 454 -3.32 4.54 20.51
C ILE A 454 -3.26 6.06 20.44
N ALA A 455 -3.20 6.73 21.60
CA ALA A 455 -3.18 8.20 21.71
C ALA A 455 -4.42 8.92 21.14
N GLY A 456 -5.40 8.19 20.59
CA GLY A 456 -6.64 8.72 20.04
C GLY A 456 -7.60 9.17 21.13
N ASN A 457 -7.91 10.46 21.17
CA ASN A 457 -8.90 11.04 22.09
C ASN A 457 -9.59 12.28 21.49
N HIS A 458 -10.39 12.98 22.30
CA HIS A 458 -11.14 14.18 21.91
C HIS A 458 -10.27 15.40 21.56
N ARG A 459 -8.97 15.42 21.89
CA ARG A 459 -8.12 16.61 21.78
C ARG A 459 -7.70 16.84 20.34
N GLY A 460 -7.83 18.09 19.90
CA GLY A 460 -7.44 18.54 18.57
C GLY A 460 -5.98 18.92 18.40
N SER A 461 -5.20 18.93 19.48
CA SER A 461 -3.77 19.24 19.46
C SER A 461 -3.11 18.61 20.69
N PRO A 462 -1.78 18.36 20.66
CA PRO A 462 -1.07 17.99 21.87
C PRO A 462 -0.90 19.22 22.77
N GLY A 463 -0.63 19.00 24.07
CA GLY A 463 -0.24 20.09 24.96
C GLY A 463 1.23 20.49 24.78
N SER A 464 2.05 19.55 24.34
CA SER A 464 3.47 19.70 23.99
C SER A 464 3.88 18.57 23.06
N TYR A 465 4.87 18.78 22.20
CA TYR A 465 5.53 17.69 21.46
C TYR A 465 6.69 17.05 22.24
N TYR A 466 7.09 17.64 23.36
CA TYR A 466 8.07 17.08 24.30
C TYR A 466 7.36 16.40 25.46
N VAL A 467 7.97 15.33 25.99
CA VAL A 467 7.50 14.58 27.18
C VAL A 467 7.14 15.54 28.32
N PRO A 468 5.98 15.36 28.99
CA PRO A 468 5.02 14.25 28.90
C PRO A 468 3.89 14.48 27.86
N TYR A 469 4.17 15.30 26.84
CA TYR A 469 3.27 15.63 25.72
C TYR A 469 1.97 16.35 26.10
N GLY A 470 1.87 16.76 27.36
CA GLY A 470 0.73 17.47 27.94
C GLY A 470 0.99 18.96 28.15
N ASP A 471 -0.06 19.68 28.52
CA ASP A 471 0.06 21.03 29.03
C ASP A 471 0.43 20.94 30.52
N ALA A 472 1.61 21.47 30.87
CA ALA A 472 2.12 21.50 32.24
C ALA A 472 1.17 22.20 33.22
N LYS A 473 0.25 23.04 32.73
CA LYS A 473 -0.74 23.75 33.54
C LYS A 473 -2.04 22.96 33.78
N ARG A 474 -2.23 21.80 33.14
CA ARG A 474 -3.51 21.08 33.11
C ARG A 474 -3.45 19.60 33.48
N ASP A 475 -2.35 19.11 34.04
CA ASP A 475 -2.10 17.68 34.35
C ASP A 475 -2.64 16.74 33.25
N SER A 476 -2.15 16.97 32.03
CA SER A 476 -2.83 16.54 30.80
C SER A 476 -1.91 15.73 29.88
N GLN A 477 -1.21 14.74 30.44
CA GLN A 477 -0.27 13.88 29.72
C GLN A 477 -0.96 13.12 28.56
N MET A 478 -0.20 12.79 27.51
CA MET A 478 -0.73 11.97 26.41
C MET A 478 -0.89 10.52 26.84
N ILE A 479 -2.03 9.92 26.50
CA ILE A 479 -2.33 8.51 26.81
C ILE A 479 -1.49 7.56 25.96
N ASP A 480 -1.34 6.31 26.42
CA ASP A 480 -0.70 5.17 25.72
C ASP A 480 0.79 5.28 25.37
N LEU A 481 1.45 6.40 25.70
CA LEU A 481 2.84 6.68 25.33
C LEU A 481 3.81 6.80 26.53
N HIS A 482 3.36 6.47 27.75
CA HIS A 482 4.15 6.58 28.98
C HIS A 482 5.47 5.80 28.94
N GLU A 483 5.53 4.68 28.20
CA GLU A 483 6.75 3.86 28.07
C GLU A 483 7.92 4.60 27.41
N TYR A 484 7.66 5.67 26.66
CA TYR A 484 8.69 6.44 25.97
C TYR A 484 9.12 7.70 26.73
N PHE A 485 8.58 7.93 27.93
CA PHE A 485 8.86 9.16 28.68
C PHE A 485 10.31 9.20 29.19
N SER A 486 10.85 8.06 29.63
CA SER A 486 12.25 7.95 30.07
C SER A 486 13.24 8.25 28.96
N ASP A 487 12.88 7.90 27.73
CA ASP A 487 13.73 8.06 26.54
C ASP A 487 13.65 9.48 25.98
N SER A 488 12.79 10.33 26.54
CA SER A 488 12.57 11.72 26.11
C SER A 488 12.29 11.86 24.61
N LEU A 489 11.61 10.87 24.03
CA LEU A 489 11.29 10.87 22.60
C LEU A 489 10.43 12.08 22.23
N TYR A 490 10.58 12.55 21.01
CA TYR A 490 9.66 13.54 20.46
C TYR A 490 8.31 12.84 20.16
N LEU A 491 7.17 13.54 20.35
CA LEU A 491 5.83 12.94 20.21
C LEU A 491 5.66 12.18 18.88
N ASN A 492 6.17 12.76 17.79
CA ASN A 492 6.08 12.13 16.47
C ASN A 492 6.87 10.81 16.38
N GLU A 493 8.03 10.73 17.05
CA GLU A 493 8.83 9.51 17.14
C GLU A 493 8.12 8.45 17.98
N ALA A 494 7.57 8.83 19.14
CA ALA A 494 6.83 7.91 20.01
C ALA A 494 5.62 7.29 19.28
N LEU A 495 4.85 8.09 18.56
CA LEU A 495 3.75 7.60 17.72
C LEU A 495 4.26 6.68 16.61
N THR A 496 5.37 7.04 15.96
CA THR A 496 5.96 6.22 14.89
C THR A 496 6.39 4.86 15.44
N TYR A 497 7.15 4.80 16.53
CA TYR A 497 7.59 3.52 17.10
C TYR A 497 6.42 2.64 17.55
N LYS A 498 5.34 3.24 18.08
CA LYS A 498 4.09 2.51 18.33
C LYS A 498 3.48 1.96 17.05
N ALA A 499 3.41 2.76 15.99
CA ALA A 499 2.89 2.33 14.70
C ALA A 499 3.70 1.17 14.11
N LEU A 500 5.04 1.21 14.20
CA LEU A 500 5.89 0.11 13.72
C LEU A 500 5.59 -1.20 14.46
N ARG A 501 5.51 -1.16 15.80
CA ARG A 501 5.12 -2.33 16.61
C ARG A 501 3.70 -2.81 16.32
N LEU A 502 2.81 -1.87 15.99
CA LEU A 502 1.43 -2.18 15.63
C LEU A 502 1.34 -2.86 14.28
N ILE A 503 2.12 -2.43 13.28
CA ILE A 503 2.24 -3.11 11.99
C ILE A 503 2.76 -4.54 12.18
N GLU A 504 3.83 -4.73 12.98
CA GLU A 504 4.34 -6.07 13.34
C GLU A 504 3.22 -6.94 13.93
N LYS A 505 2.47 -6.40 14.92
CA LYS A 505 1.38 -7.11 15.57
C LYS A 505 0.24 -7.47 14.61
N LEU A 506 -0.18 -6.53 13.77
CA LEU A 506 -1.25 -6.74 12.80
C LEU A 506 -0.85 -7.77 11.74
N ASN A 507 0.44 -7.81 11.37
CA ASN A 507 0.98 -8.77 10.42
C ASN A 507 1.14 -10.20 10.97
N MET A 508 0.97 -10.42 12.30
CA MET A 508 1.03 -11.76 12.88
C MET A 508 -0.12 -12.67 12.44
N ASP A 509 -1.22 -12.10 11.96
CA ASP A 509 -2.35 -12.82 11.38
C ASP A 509 -2.50 -12.44 9.89
N PRO A 510 -1.69 -13.05 8.99
CA PRO A 510 -1.70 -12.71 7.57
C PRO A 510 -3.01 -13.08 6.87
N THR A 511 -3.91 -13.83 7.53
CA THR A 511 -5.24 -14.18 6.98
C THR A 511 -6.22 -13.02 7.06
N ARG A 512 -5.92 -11.98 7.83
CA ARG A 512 -6.77 -10.80 8.00
C ARG A 512 -5.99 -9.53 7.65
N PRO A 513 -6.34 -8.84 6.54
CA PRO A 513 -5.69 -7.58 6.21
C PRO A 513 -6.02 -6.52 7.28
N PHE A 514 -5.20 -5.47 7.36
CA PHE A 514 -5.44 -4.39 8.31
C PHE A 514 -5.76 -3.06 7.63
N PHE A 515 -6.60 -2.27 8.30
CA PHE A 515 -6.77 -0.85 8.06
C PHE A 515 -6.15 -0.09 9.23
N LEU A 516 -5.11 0.70 8.95
CA LEU A 516 -4.39 1.49 9.93
C LEU A 516 -4.47 2.98 9.57
N ASP A 517 -5.18 3.75 10.39
CA ASP A 517 -5.22 5.21 10.31
C ASP A 517 -4.11 5.80 11.19
N ILE A 518 -3.03 6.25 10.53
CA ILE A 518 -1.90 6.95 11.14
C ILE A 518 -2.15 8.44 11.01
N SER A 519 -2.73 9.02 12.06
CA SER A 519 -3.14 10.41 12.08
C SER A 519 -2.21 11.23 12.96
N HIS A 520 -1.23 11.90 12.36
CA HIS A 520 -0.24 12.67 13.10
C HIS A 520 -0.86 13.88 13.81
N TYR A 521 -0.33 14.22 14.99
CA TYR A 521 -0.56 15.54 15.61
C TYR A 521 0.29 16.63 14.94
N ALA A 522 1.47 16.24 14.45
CA ALA A 522 2.30 17.11 13.65
C ALA A 522 1.56 17.46 12.34
N VAL A 523 1.60 18.71 11.87
CA VAL A 523 2.47 19.83 12.28
C VAL A 523 1.73 20.94 13.04
N HIS A 524 0.65 20.60 13.72
CA HIS A 524 -0.20 21.56 14.42
C HIS A 524 0.51 22.30 15.55
N THR A 525 -0.01 23.47 15.93
CA THR A 525 0.45 24.21 17.11
C THR A 525 0.30 23.39 18.41
N PRO A 526 1.15 23.62 19.44
CA PRO A 526 2.23 24.61 19.48
C PRO A 526 3.38 24.26 18.51
N ILE A 527 3.91 25.26 17.81
CA ILE A 527 5.06 25.04 16.91
C ILE A 527 6.26 24.79 17.80
N GLN A 528 6.69 23.53 17.88
CA GLN A 528 7.76 23.04 18.74
C GLN A 528 8.62 22.09 17.92
N GLY A 529 9.75 22.60 17.43
CA GLY A 529 10.61 21.85 16.51
C GLY A 529 11.18 20.57 17.13
N HIS A 530 11.48 19.59 16.28
CA HIS A 530 12.17 18.38 16.70
C HIS A 530 13.60 18.73 17.17
N PRO A 531 14.01 18.34 18.39
CA PRO A 531 15.23 18.86 19.03
C PRO A 531 16.51 18.49 18.25
N GLY A 532 16.52 17.32 17.61
CA GLY A 532 17.64 16.88 16.76
C GLY A 532 17.61 17.38 15.30
N LEU A 533 16.57 18.10 14.87
CA LEU A 533 16.43 18.53 13.47
C LEU A 533 16.33 20.05 13.31
N VAL A 534 15.90 20.79 14.33
CA VAL A 534 15.65 22.23 14.21
C VAL A 534 16.89 23.06 13.90
N GLU A 535 18.06 22.69 14.44
CA GLU A 535 19.26 23.53 14.37
C GLU A 535 19.74 23.72 12.93
N LYS A 536 19.70 22.68 12.10
CA LYS A 536 20.10 22.78 10.70
C LYS A 536 19.29 23.81 9.92
N PHE A 537 18.01 23.98 10.26
CA PHE A 537 17.15 24.95 9.60
C PHE A 537 17.44 26.38 10.06
N ARG A 538 17.91 26.55 11.30
CA ARG A 538 18.42 27.83 11.81
C ARG A 538 19.73 28.19 11.11
N GLU A 539 20.63 27.23 10.95
CA GLU A 539 21.90 27.39 10.22
C GLU A 539 21.67 27.74 8.73
N GLU A 540 20.60 27.23 8.12
CA GLU A 540 20.12 27.64 6.79
C GLU A 540 19.52 29.06 6.75
N GLY A 541 19.51 29.79 7.87
CA GLY A 541 19.03 31.17 7.98
C GLY A 541 17.51 31.33 8.03
N LYS A 542 16.76 30.27 8.34
CA LYS A 542 15.29 30.36 8.48
C LYS A 542 14.94 31.09 9.78
N GLN A 543 13.81 31.82 9.75
CA GLN A 543 13.28 32.43 10.97
C GLN A 543 12.89 31.35 11.98
N GLU A 544 12.98 31.66 13.28
CA GLU A 544 12.81 30.66 14.36
C GLU A 544 11.54 29.81 14.21
N THR A 545 10.38 30.44 13.99
CA THR A 545 9.10 29.72 13.83
C THR A 545 9.07 28.84 12.58
N GLN A 546 9.73 29.25 11.49
CA GLN A 546 9.83 28.48 10.25
C GLN A 546 10.84 27.34 10.36
N ALA A 547 11.95 27.53 11.08
CA ALA A 547 12.93 26.50 11.36
C ALA A 547 12.32 25.38 12.22
N GLN A 548 11.57 25.76 13.26
CA GLN A 548 10.81 24.81 14.06
C GLN A 548 9.78 24.07 13.21
N TYR A 549 8.97 24.77 12.42
CA TYR A 549 7.97 24.13 11.56
C TYR A 549 8.59 23.15 10.54
N ALA A 550 9.67 23.55 9.86
CA ALA A 550 10.35 22.69 8.90
C ALA A 550 10.90 21.41 9.54
N SER A 551 11.40 21.49 10.79
CA SER A 551 11.80 20.31 11.56
C SER A 551 10.65 19.39 11.94
N MET A 552 9.43 19.93 12.12
CA MET A 552 8.23 19.13 12.35
C MET A 552 7.81 18.40 11.07
N ILE A 553 7.80 19.09 9.93
CA ILE A 553 7.52 18.51 8.61
C ILE A 553 8.49 17.36 8.31
N GLU A 554 9.78 17.56 8.52
CA GLU A 554 10.76 16.51 8.31
C GLU A 554 10.60 15.34 9.28
N SER A 555 10.15 15.58 10.52
CA SER A 555 9.84 14.49 11.45
C SER A 555 8.68 13.62 10.95
N VAL A 556 7.69 14.20 10.26
CA VAL A 556 6.59 13.48 9.61
C VAL A 556 7.11 12.68 8.42
N ASP A 557 7.98 13.26 7.60
CA ASP A 557 8.63 12.55 6.49
C ASP A 557 9.49 11.37 6.97
N TRP A 558 10.25 11.57 8.05
CA TRP A 558 10.98 10.49 8.71
C TRP A 558 10.04 9.37 9.17
N SER A 559 8.88 9.71 9.73
CA SER A 559 7.86 8.75 10.12
C SER A 559 7.37 7.93 8.93
N LEU A 560 7.00 8.60 7.83
CA LEU A 560 6.61 7.96 6.58
C LEU A 560 7.68 6.98 6.09
N GLY A 561 8.96 7.40 6.08
CA GLY A 561 10.08 6.52 5.73
C GLY A 561 10.21 5.29 6.62
N LYS A 562 10.02 5.44 7.94
CA LYS A 562 10.03 4.32 8.88
C LYS A 562 8.89 3.36 8.63
N ILE A 563 7.69 3.86 8.38
CA ILE A 563 6.52 3.03 8.06
C ILE A 563 6.76 2.26 6.76
N MET A 564 7.13 2.94 5.67
CA MET A 564 7.40 2.28 4.39
C MET A 564 8.51 1.22 4.51
N LYS A 565 9.60 1.54 5.23
CA LYS A 565 10.68 0.58 5.49
C LYS A 565 10.18 -0.62 6.31
N LYS A 566 9.34 -0.40 7.31
CA LYS A 566 8.75 -1.50 8.10
C LYS A 566 7.90 -2.41 7.21
N LEU A 567 7.10 -1.86 6.30
CA LEU A 567 6.36 -2.69 5.33
C LEU A 567 7.28 -3.54 4.45
N GLU A 568 8.45 -3.01 4.05
CA GLU A 568 9.48 -3.76 3.32
C GLU A 568 10.10 -4.86 4.20
N GLU A 569 10.46 -4.55 5.45
CA GLU A 569 11.02 -5.50 6.42
C GLU A 569 10.06 -6.66 6.74
N GLU A 570 8.76 -6.37 6.81
CA GLU A 570 7.69 -7.35 7.03
C GLU A 570 7.25 -8.07 5.74
N ASN A 571 7.83 -7.76 4.58
CA ASN A 571 7.49 -8.31 3.26
C ASN A 571 6.02 -8.12 2.84
N ILE A 572 5.37 -7.04 3.31
CA ILE A 572 3.98 -6.70 2.99
C ILE A 572 3.85 -5.40 2.19
N ALA A 573 4.96 -4.77 1.80
CA ALA A 573 4.96 -3.55 1.00
C ALA A 573 4.21 -3.71 -0.34
N GLY A 574 4.33 -4.87 -1.00
CA GLY A 574 3.61 -5.17 -2.24
C GLY A 574 2.11 -5.43 -2.06
N LYS A 575 1.65 -5.64 -0.82
CA LYS A 575 0.25 -5.91 -0.46
C LYS A 575 -0.36 -4.79 0.39
N THR A 576 0.26 -3.61 0.43
CA THR A 576 -0.20 -2.49 1.28
C THR A 576 -0.40 -1.23 0.45
N VAL A 577 -1.62 -0.70 0.49
CA VAL A 577 -1.96 0.62 -0.06
C VAL A 577 -1.64 1.70 0.97
N ILE A 578 -1.00 2.78 0.52
CA ILE A 578 -0.75 3.97 1.35
C ILE A 578 -1.48 5.16 0.72
N LEU A 579 -2.40 5.74 1.49
CA LEU A 579 -3.13 6.96 1.17
C LEU A 579 -2.58 8.10 2.03
N PHE A 580 -1.77 9.00 1.45
CA PHE A 580 -1.23 10.17 2.15
C PHE A 580 -2.11 11.40 1.91
N MET A 581 -2.48 12.14 2.96
CA MET A 581 -3.20 13.41 2.84
C MET A 581 -2.96 14.35 4.05
N SER A 582 -3.40 15.61 3.97
CA SER A 582 -3.61 16.48 5.12
C SER A 582 -5.08 16.86 5.33
N ASP A 583 -5.48 17.16 6.57
CA ASP A 583 -6.87 17.42 6.95
C ASP A 583 -7.37 18.84 6.63
N ASN A 584 -6.46 19.80 6.39
CA ASN A 584 -6.75 21.15 5.91
C ASN A 584 -5.44 21.85 5.50
N GLY A 585 -5.55 23.02 4.87
CA GLY A 585 -4.37 23.78 4.45
C GLY A 585 -3.55 24.37 5.60
N GLY A 586 -2.33 24.83 5.27
CA GLY A 586 -1.33 25.27 6.22
C GLY A 586 -1.70 26.57 6.96
N LEU A 587 -1.18 26.75 8.17
CA LEU A 587 -1.49 27.89 9.02
C LEU A 587 -0.68 29.14 8.63
N VAL A 588 -1.34 30.15 8.06
CA VAL A 588 -0.68 31.42 7.63
C VAL A 588 -1.18 32.67 8.36
N SER A 589 -2.23 32.53 9.19
CA SER A 589 -2.97 33.65 9.79
C SER A 589 -2.48 34.07 11.19
N HIS A 590 -1.20 33.83 11.51
CA HIS A 590 -0.58 34.17 12.80
C HIS A 590 0.55 35.20 12.63
N GLN A 591 0.84 36.00 13.67
CA GLN A 591 2.06 36.82 13.68
C GLN A 591 3.27 35.89 13.73
N GLY A 592 4.17 36.00 12.75
CA GLY A 592 5.23 35.01 12.53
C GLY A 592 4.65 33.67 12.07
N PRO A 593 4.00 33.59 10.89
CA PRO A 593 3.34 32.37 10.45
C PRO A 593 4.36 31.25 10.27
N PRO A 594 4.04 30.01 10.68
CA PRO A 594 4.94 28.87 10.53
C PRO A 594 5.22 28.52 9.07
N THR A 595 4.28 28.82 8.18
CA THR A 595 4.40 28.54 6.75
C THR A 595 3.72 29.60 5.87
N THR A 596 3.80 29.39 4.56
CA THR A 596 3.05 30.07 3.49
C THR A 596 2.39 29.00 2.61
N ASN A 597 1.22 29.27 2.04
CA ASN A 597 0.62 28.37 1.04
C ASN A 597 0.85 28.85 -0.40
N TYR A 598 1.73 29.84 -0.61
CA TYR A 598 2.01 30.40 -1.93
C TYR A 598 2.27 29.28 -2.96
N PRO A 599 1.63 29.31 -4.14
CA PRO A 599 0.89 30.43 -4.75
C PRO A 599 -0.57 30.56 -4.32
N LEU A 600 -1.08 29.66 -3.48
CA LEU A 600 -2.47 29.67 -3.04
C LEU A 600 -2.75 30.85 -2.11
N SER A 601 -3.97 31.37 -2.17
CA SER A 601 -4.41 32.44 -1.28
C SER A 601 -4.76 31.91 0.11
N SER A 602 -4.34 32.62 1.14
CA SER A 602 -4.64 32.33 2.56
C SER A 602 -4.24 30.92 3.04
N GLY A 603 -4.88 30.42 4.09
CA GLY A 603 -4.55 29.17 4.76
C GLY A 603 -5.69 28.61 5.59
N LYS A 604 -5.39 27.73 6.56
CA LYS A 604 -6.33 27.13 7.51
C LYS A 604 -7.46 28.10 7.89
N GLY A 605 -8.69 27.59 7.93
CA GLY A 605 -9.92 28.33 8.27
C GLY A 605 -10.48 29.24 7.17
N SER A 606 -9.77 29.44 6.06
CA SER A 606 -10.18 30.33 4.97
C SER A 606 -11.06 29.65 3.91
N SER A 607 -11.90 30.44 3.27
CA SER A 607 -12.65 30.10 2.04
C SER A 607 -11.79 29.97 0.78
N ARG A 608 -10.52 30.37 0.85
CA ARG A 608 -9.57 30.36 -0.26
C ARG A 608 -8.95 28.98 -0.52
N GLU A 609 -8.30 28.82 -1.67
CA GLU A 609 -7.59 27.59 -2.07
C GLU A 609 -6.61 27.12 -1.00
N GLY A 610 -5.87 28.04 -0.37
CA GLY A 610 -4.90 27.69 0.67
C GLY A 610 -5.55 27.15 1.95
N GLY A 611 -6.87 27.27 2.12
CA GLY A 611 -7.58 26.76 3.29
C GLY A 611 -7.85 25.27 3.27
N TYR A 612 -8.00 24.67 2.10
CA TYR A 612 -8.40 23.27 1.98
C TYR A 612 -7.79 22.54 0.78
N ARG A 613 -6.95 23.16 -0.07
CA ARG A 613 -6.11 22.39 -1.01
C ARG A 613 -4.92 21.80 -0.24
N VAL A 614 -4.70 20.50 -0.36
CA VAL A 614 -3.79 19.73 0.51
C VAL A 614 -2.95 18.75 -0.31
N PRO A 615 -1.73 18.39 0.13
CA PRO A 615 -0.92 17.41 -0.58
C PRO A 615 -1.61 16.04 -0.49
N MET A 616 -1.64 15.29 -1.58
CA MET A 616 -2.20 13.94 -1.63
C MET A 616 -1.38 13.04 -2.55
N ILE A 617 -1.00 11.88 -2.04
CA ILE A 617 -0.23 10.85 -2.78
C ILE A 617 -0.87 9.50 -2.48
N VAL A 618 -1.07 8.69 -3.52
CA VAL A 618 -1.56 7.32 -3.38
C VAL A 618 -0.53 6.36 -3.92
N TYR A 619 -0.12 5.40 -3.10
CA TYR A 619 0.71 4.26 -3.48
C TYR A 619 -0.13 3.00 -3.39
N TRP A 620 -0.35 2.35 -4.54
CA TRP A 620 -1.02 1.06 -4.63
C TRP A 620 -0.24 0.20 -5.63
N PRO A 621 0.76 -0.56 -5.16
CA PRO A 621 1.62 -1.34 -6.05
C PRO A 621 0.78 -2.31 -6.87
N GLY A 622 1.09 -2.37 -8.16
CA GLY A 622 0.36 -3.20 -9.12
C GLY A 622 -0.89 -2.60 -9.75
N VAL A 623 -1.44 -1.55 -9.14
CA VAL A 623 -2.68 -0.90 -9.62
C VAL A 623 -2.41 0.52 -10.07
N VAL A 624 -1.68 1.30 -9.26
CA VAL A 624 -1.28 2.67 -9.60
C VAL A 624 0.02 2.63 -10.38
N GLU A 625 0.04 3.26 -11.56
CA GLU A 625 1.25 3.46 -12.34
C GLU A 625 2.22 4.39 -11.59
N PRO A 626 3.47 3.97 -11.30
CA PRO A 626 4.42 4.76 -10.52
C PRO A 626 4.82 6.08 -11.20
N GLY A 627 4.94 7.15 -10.41
CA GLY A 627 5.45 8.45 -10.85
C GLY A 627 4.43 9.28 -11.63
N THR A 628 3.16 8.87 -11.64
CA THR A 628 2.09 9.54 -12.38
C THR A 628 1.48 10.71 -11.62
N VAL A 629 0.74 11.55 -12.35
CA VAL A 629 0.14 12.76 -11.82
C VAL A 629 -1.33 12.82 -12.23
N CYS A 630 -2.21 12.97 -11.24
CA CYS A 630 -3.62 13.23 -11.47
C CYS A 630 -3.93 14.71 -11.29
N HIS A 631 -4.62 15.28 -12.28
CA HIS A 631 -5.07 16.67 -12.29
C HIS A 631 -6.56 16.82 -11.98
N GLU A 632 -7.30 15.72 -11.93
CA GLU A 632 -8.74 15.74 -11.63
C GLU A 632 -8.97 16.28 -10.21
N PRO A 633 -9.95 17.18 -9.99
CA PRO A 633 -10.33 17.61 -8.66
C PRO A 633 -10.89 16.46 -7.82
N VAL A 634 -10.29 16.24 -6.65
CA VAL A 634 -10.72 15.23 -5.68
C VAL A 634 -10.85 15.85 -4.30
N ILE A 635 -11.64 15.24 -3.42
CA ILE A 635 -11.97 15.76 -2.10
C ILE A 635 -11.96 14.63 -1.05
N SER A 636 -11.66 14.93 0.22
CA SER A 636 -11.40 13.90 1.22
C SER A 636 -12.57 12.93 1.50
N ASP A 637 -13.84 13.32 1.29
CA ASP A 637 -14.97 12.39 1.41
C ASP A 637 -14.92 11.26 0.34
N ASP A 638 -14.18 11.45 -0.75
CA ASP A 638 -13.93 10.43 -1.78
C ASP A 638 -13.16 9.22 -1.24
N PHE A 639 -12.41 9.36 -0.14
CA PHE A 639 -11.63 8.26 0.43
C PHE A 639 -12.53 7.15 0.97
N PHE A 640 -13.72 7.47 1.49
CA PHE A 640 -14.64 6.48 2.04
C PHE A 640 -15.02 5.41 1.00
N PRO A 641 -15.65 5.76 -0.14
CA PRO A 641 -16.00 4.76 -1.15
C PRO A 641 -14.76 4.14 -1.81
N THR A 642 -13.67 4.91 -1.97
CA THR A 642 -12.42 4.39 -2.53
C THR A 642 -11.80 3.30 -1.66
N ILE A 643 -11.76 3.49 -0.33
CA ILE A 643 -11.24 2.49 0.60
C ILE A 643 -12.15 1.25 0.64
N LEU A 644 -13.48 1.42 0.55
CA LEU A 644 -14.39 0.28 0.42
C LEU A 644 -14.13 -0.51 -0.88
N HIS A 645 -13.83 0.16 -1.98
CA HIS A 645 -13.44 -0.49 -3.23
C HIS A 645 -12.10 -1.22 -3.11
N ILE A 646 -11.07 -0.55 -2.58
CA ILE A 646 -9.75 -1.16 -2.33
C ILE A 646 -9.89 -2.41 -1.47
N ALA A 647 -10.74 -2.36 -0.44
CA ALA A 647 -11.02 -3.48 0.45
C ALA A 647 -11.94 -4.55 -0.16
N GLY A 648 -12.34 -4.43 -1.42
CA GLY A 648 -13.19 -5.38 -2.15
C GLY A 648 -14.55 -5.65 -1.49
N ILE A 649 -15.13 -4.65 -0.83
CA ILE A 649 -16.39 -4.80 -0.09
C ILE A 649 -17.56 -5.03 -1.07
N ILE A 650 -18.09 -6.26 -1.06
CA ILE A 650 -19.23 -6.66 -1.87
C ILE A 650 -20.48 -5.88 -1.41
N ASN A 651 -21.26 -5.34 -2.35
CA ASN A 651 -22.43 -4.48 -2.11
C ASN A 651 -22.09 -3.16 -1.39
N ALA A 652 -20.93 -2.55 -1.66
CA ALA A 652 -20.57 -1.23 -1.12
C ALA A 652 -21.65 -0.16 -1.37
N ASP A 653 -22.44 -0.30 -2.44
CA ASP A 653 -23.54 0.60 -2.79
C ASP A 653 -24.57 0.81 -1.67
N LYS A 654 -24.81 -0.19 -0.82
CA LYS A 654 -25.72 -0.06 0.34
C LYS A 654 -25.24 0.99 1.35
N TYR A 655 -23.93 1.23 1.40
CA TYR A 655 -23.33 2.27 2.24
C TYR A 655 -23.25 3.61 1.51
N ASN A 656 -23.35 3.61 0.17
CA ASN A 656 -23.17 4.80 -0.68
C ASN A 656 -24.46 5.64 -0.83
N GLU A 657 -25.64 5.14 -0.45
CA GLU A 657 -26.91 5.86 -0.63
C GLU A 657 -26.98 7.23 0.09
N ASN A 658 -26.13 7.47 1.09
CA ASN A 658 -26.15 8.67 1.91
C ASN A 658 -24.78 9.33 2.10
N ILE A 659 -23.86 9.12 1.17
CA ILE A 659 -22.53 9.75 1.14
C ILE A 659 -22.42 10.73 -0.03
N ASP A 660 -21.41 11.60 0.02
CA ASP A 660 -21.15 12.60 -1.01
C ASP A 660 -19.92 12.25 -1.87
N GLY A 661 -18.98 11.49 -1.28
CA GLY A 661 -17.74 11.07 -1.93
C GLY A 661 -17.93 10.20 -3.17
N LYS A 662 -16.92 10.21 -4.04
CA LYS A 662 -16.82 9.39 -5.24
C LYS A 662 -15.63 8.45 -5.16
N ASP A 663 -15.81 7.24 -5.65
CA ASP A 663 -14.73 6.27 -5.77
C ASP A 663 -13.67 6.76 -6.77
N LEU A 664 -12.43 6.90 -6.30
CA LEU A 664 -11.28 7.36 -7.08
C LEU A 664 -10.55 6.21 -7.79
N THR A 665 -10.97 4.96 -7.59
CA THR A 665 -10.32 3.79 -8.19
C THR A 665 -10.15 3.90 -9.72
N PRO A 666 -11.13 4.40 -10.48
CA PRO A 666 -10.93 4.71 -11.91
C PRO A 666 -9.75 5.65 -12.20
N LEU A 667 -9.57 6.70 -11.41
CA LEU A 667 -8.41 7.61 -11.56
C LEU A 667 -7.10 6.92 -11.23
N LEU A 668 -7.09 6.08 -10.19
CA LEU A 668 -5.91 5.32 -9.78
C LEU A 668 -5.49 4.28 -10.82
N LYS A 669 -6.45 3.66 -11.49
CA LYS A 669 -6.26 2.71 -12.60
C LYS A 669 -6.07 3.40 -13.96
N GLN A 670 -6.20 4.72 -14.02
CA GLN A 670 -6.16 5.52 -15.25
C GLN A 670 -7.14 5.02 -16.33
N THR A 671 -8.36 4.70 -15.91
CA THR A 671 -9.44 4.31 -16.80
C THR A 671 -10.31 5.51 -17.18
N ASP A 672 -10.88 5.50 -18.39
CA ASP A 672 -11.65 6.62 -18.95
C ASP A 672 -13.09 6.75 -18.39
N ASP A 673 -13.46 5.97 -17.39
CA ASP A 673 -14.81 5.88 -16.82
C ASP A 673 -15.01 6.75 -15.56
N PHE A 674 -13.99 7.46 -15.09
CA PHE A 674 -14.18 8.44 -14.00
C PHE A 674 -15.01 9.64 -14.49
N ILE A 675 -16.17 9.84 -13.88
CA ILE A 675 -17.01 11.02 -14.14
C ILE A 675 -17.39 11.71 -12.82
N ARG A 676 -16.85 12.91 -12.60
CA ARG A 676 -17.28 13.77 -11.50
C ARG A 676 -18.59 14.48 -11.86
N ASN A 677 -19.69 13.79 -11.62
CA ASN A 677 -21.05 14.32 -11.87
C ASN A 677 -21.50 15.40 -10.88
N ASN A 678 -20.84 15.53 -9.72
CA ASN A 678 -21.20 16.48 -8.68
C ASN A 678 -20.05 17.49 -8.45
N PRO A 679 -20.37 18.78 -8.24
CA PRO A 679 -19.37 19.78 -7.91
C PRO A 679 -18.80 19.55 -6.51
N LEU A 680 -17.59 20.04 -6.26
CA LEU A 680 -17.02 20.06 -4.91
C LEU A 680 -17.64 21.21 -4.12
N VAL A 681 -18.13 20.94 -2.91
CA VAL A 681 -18.80 21.95 -2.07
C VAL A 681 -18.18 22.02 -0.68
N TRP A 682 -17.97 23.25 -0.21
CA TRP A 682 -17.56 23.55 1.16
C TRP A 682 -18.61 24.42 1.84
N HIS A 683 -18.96 24.05 3.07
CA HIS A 683 -19.92 24.78 3.88
C HIS A 683 -19.38 24.99 5.28
N TYR A 684 -19.09 26.25 5.61
CA TYR A 684 -18.47 26.63 6.87
C TYR A 684 -19.22 27.80 7.50
N PRO A 685 -20.35 27.54 8.20
CA PRO A 685 -21.20 28.58 8.80
C PRO A 685 -20.62 29.12 10.12
N HIS A 686 -19.29 29.29 10.19
CA HIS A 686 -18.55 29.59 11.41
C HIS A 686 -17.56 30.73 11.22
N TYR A 687 -17.19 31.36 12.33
CA TYR A 687 -16.04 32.27 12.40
C TYR A 687 -14.82 31.51 12.91
N TRP A 688 -13.66 31.71 12.29
CA TRP A 688 -12.40 31.07 12.66
C TRP A 688 -11.27 32.07 12.90
N GLY A 689 -10.24 31.74 13.68
CA GLY A 689 -9.08 32.60 13.97
C GLY A 689 -9.12 33.23 15.37
N TRP A 690 -8.29 34.22 15.68
CA TRP A 690 -8.41 35.01 16.92
C TRP A 690 -9.23 36.29 16.68
N LYS A 691 -9.66 36.97 17.75
CA LYS A 691 -10.66 38.06 17.69
C LYS A 691 -10.37 39.13 16.62
N GLY A 692 -9.18 39.71 16.58
CA GLY A 692 -8.86 40.79 15.64
C GLY A 692 -8.77 40.34 14.18
N LEU A 693 -8.35 39.10 13.91
CA LEU A 693 -8.34 38.56 12.56
C LEU A 693 -9.76 38.28 12.06
N ARG A 694 -10.62 37.69 12.91
CA ARG A 694 -12.04 37.42 12.61
C ARG A 694 -12.82 38.67 12.22
N GLU A 695 -12.45 39.84 12.76
CA GLU A 695 -13.14 41.11 12.48
C GLU A 695 -12.75 41.67 11.10
N THR A 696 -11.51 41.47 10.67
CA THR A 696 -10.89 42.18 9.55
C THR A 696 -10.74 41.36 8.28
N ASP A 697 -10.49 40.06 8.40
CA ASP A 697 -10.31 39.17 7.24
C ASP A 697 -11.65 38.53 6.84
N PRO A 698 -12.24 38.90 5.69
CA PRO A 698 -13.52 38.35 5.26
C PRO A 698 -13.42 36.88 4.80
N THR A 699 -12.21 36.33 4.60
CA THR A 699 -12.03 34.96 4.09
C THR A 699 -12.25 33.88 5.15
N ILE A 700 -12.14 34.22 6.44
CA ILE A 700 -12.29 33.33 7.61
C ILE A 700 -13.61 33.52 8.36
N LYS A 701 -14.55 34.24 7.75
CA LYS A 701 -15.93 34.46 8.21
C LYS A 701 -16.87 33.40 7.62
N PRO A 702 -18.12 33.26 8.11
CA PRO A 702 -19.03 32.25 7.61
C PRO A 702 -19.19 32.31 6.09
N PHE A 703 -19.01 31.16 5.42
CA PHE A 703 -19.05 31.06 3.97
C PHE A 703 -19.63 29.73 3.46
N SER A 704 -19.94 29.70 2.17
CA SER A 704 -20.12 28.48 1.39
C SER A 704 -19.42 28.65 0.05
N ALA A 705 -18.81 27.60 -0.47
CA ALA A 705 -18.07 27.64 -1.72
C ALA A 705 -18.38 26.40 -2.57
N ILE A 706 -18.27 26.56 -3.89
CA ILE A 706 -18.46 25.51 -4.87
C ILE A 706 -17.35 25.57 -5.90
N ARG A 707 -16.82 24.41 -6.32
CA ARG A 707 -15.95 24.26 -7.48
C ARG A 707 -16.60 23.29 -8.47
N ASN A 708 -16.77 23.74 -9.70
CA ASN A 708 -17.24 22.93 -10.82
C ASN A 708 -16.30 23.15 -12.01
N GLY A 709 -15.51 22.12 -12.34
CA GLY A 709 -14.41 22.20 -13.30
C GLY A 709 -13.38 23.28 -12.93
N ASP A 710 -13.14 24.20 -13.87
CA ASP A 710 -12.19 25.31 -13.71
C ASP A 710 -12.73 26.44 -12.83
N TRP A 711 -14.04 26.49 -12.58
CA TRP A 711 -14.68 27.63 -11.93
C TRP A 711 -14.93 27.37 -10.46
N LYS A 712 -14.69 28.40 -9.65
CA LYS A 712 -14.93 28.41 -8.21
C LYS A 712 -15.72 29.65 -7.81
N LEU A 713 -16.79 29.46 -7.05
CA LEU A 713 -17.58 30.53 -6.46
C LEU A 713 -17.51 30.46 -4.93
N ILE A 714 -17.36 31.62 -4.29
CA ILE A 714 -17.39 31.79 -2.84
C ILE A 714 -18.52 32.74 -2.49
N TYR A 715 -19.43 32.29 -1.61
CA TYR A 715 -20.47 33.10 -0.99
C TYR A 715 -20.13 33.33 0.48
N GLY A 716 -19.85 34.59 0.85
CA GLY A 716 -19.73 35.02 2.24
C GLY A 716 -21.07 35.49 2.78
N TYR A 717 -21.52 34.91 3.91
CA TYR A 717 -22.82 35.27 4.49
C TYR A 717 -22.84 36.71 5.00
N GLU A 718 -21.70 37.25 5.45
CA GLU A 718 -21.61 38.68 5.78
C GLU A 718 -21.74 39.54 4.53
N LYS A 719 -22.82 40.32 4.48
CA LYS A 719 -23.16 41.25 3.40
C LYS A 719 -23.44 40.57 2.05
N GLY A 720 -23.65 39.25 2.02
CA GLY A 720 -23.94 38.51 0.78
C GLY A 720 -22.82 38.63 -0.26
N ARG A 721 -21.57 38.63 0.18
CA ARG A 721 -20.41 38.80 -0.71
C ARG A 721 -20.29 37.61 -1.65
N VAL A 722 -20.25 37.86 -2.96
CA VAL A 722 -20.02 36.84 -3.98
C VAL A 722 -18.67 37.09 -4.66
N GLU A 723 -17.90 36.03 -4.86
CA GLU A 723 -16.63 36.07 -5.58
C GLU A 723 -16.55 34.88 -6.54
N LEU A 724 -16.07 35.12 -7.76
CA LEU A 724 -15.94 34.12 -8.81
C LEU A 724 -14.51 34.08 -9.33
N TYR A 725 -13.94 32.89 -9.45
CA TYR A 725 -12.57 32.66 -9.92
C TYR A 725 -12.53 31.56 -10.96
N ASN A 726 -11.57 31.65 -11.88
CA ASN A 726 -11.21 30.58 -12.79
C ASN A 726 -9.83 30.05 -12.39
N LEU A 727 -9.78 28.89 -11.73
CA LEU A 727 -8.59 28.34 -11.09
C LEU A 727 -7.54 27.84 -12.08
N LYS A 728 -7.94 27.52 -13.32
CA LYS A 728 -6.99 27.16 -14.39
C LYS A 728 -6.06 28.31 -14.73
N ASN A 729 -6.57 29.54 -14.70
CA ASN A 729 -5.82 30.75 -15.05
C ASN A 729 -5.36 31.57 -13.83
N ASP A 730 -6.01 31.39 -12.68
CA ASP A 730 -5.76 32.16 -11.46
C ASP A 730 -5.86 31.28 -10.19
N ILE A 731 -4.89 30.37 -10.03
CA ILE A 731 -4.77 29.50 -8.85
C ILE A 731 -4.66 30.29 -7.53
N GLY A 732 -4.17 31.53 -7.60
CA GLY A 732 -4.00 32.41 -6.45
C GLY A 732 -5.23 33.24 -6.09
N GLU A 733 -6.35 33.07 -6.81
CA GLU A 733 -7.62 33.80 -6.57
C GLU A 733 -7.43 35.33 -6.48
N LYS A 734 -6.57 35.89 -7.33
CA LYS A 734 -6.19 37.31 -7.30
C LYS A 734 -7.23 38.21 -7.99
N LYS A 735 -7.92 37.70 -9.02
CA LYS A 735 -8.86 38.48 -9.84
C LYS A 735 -10.27 37.92 -9.72
N ASN A 736 -11.13 38.62 -8.99
CA ASN A 736 -12.56 38.32 -8.97
C ASN A 736 -13.19 38.62 -10.35
N LEU A 737 -13.78 37.59 -10.96
CA LEU A 737 -14.37 37.60 -12.31
C LEU A 737 -15.89 37.75 -12.31
N LEU A 738 -16.51 38.01 -11.16
CA LEU A 738 -17.96 38.09 -11.00
C LEU A 738 -18.61 39.03 -12.02
N GLU A 739 -18.09 40.25 -12.15
CA GLU A 739 -18.66 41.27 -13.03
C GLU A 739 -18.57 40.89 -14.51
N GLN A 740 -17.52 40.17 -14.91
CA GLN A 740 -17.32 39.76 -16.30
C GLN A 740 -18.06 38.47 -16.65
N ASN A 741 -18.49 37.66 -15.67
CA ASN A 741 -19.06 36.33 -15.89
C ASN A 741 -20.28 36.09 -14.98
N ARG A 742 -21.21 37.04 -14.93
CA ARG A 742 -22.39 36.97 -14.05
C ARG A 742 -23.23 35.72 -14.27
N GLU A 743 -23.47 35.34 -15.52
CA GLU A 743 -24.23 34.12 -15.85
C GLU A 743 -23.61 32.86 -15.22
N LYS A 744 -22.28 32.73 -15.29
CA LYS A 744 -21.56 31.62 -14.64
C LYS A 744 -21.63 31.71 -13.12
N ALA A 745 -21.60 32.91 -12.54
CA ALA A 745 -21.80 33.08 -11.10
C ALA A 745 -23.21 32.68 -10.66
N ASP A 746 -24.23 33.06 -11.43
CA ASP A 746 -25.63 32.70 -11.16
C ASP A 746 -25.85 31.18 -11.24
N GLU A 747 -25.27 30.53 -12.26
CA GLU A 747 -25.26 29.08 -12.42
C GLU A 747 -24.66 28.38 -11.18
N LEU A 748 -23.43 28.72 -10.80
CA LEU A 748 -22.75 28.09 -9.66
C LEU A 748 -23.43 28.41 -8.33
N CYS A 749 -23.96 29.63 -8.17
CA CYS A 749 -24.68 30.00 -6.95
C CYS A 749 -25.98 29.20 -6.82
N ARG A 750 -26.68 28.95 -7.93
CA ARG A 750 -27.87 28.09 -7.98
C ARG A 750 -27.52 26.64 -7.64
N GLU A 751 -26.47 26.07 -8.25
CA GLU A 751 -25.99 24.72 -7.93
C GLU A 751 -25.61 24.58 -6.44
N LEU A 752 -24.86 25.55 -5.91
CA LEU A 752 -24.49 25.59 -4.49
C LEU A 752 -25.72 25.63 -3.59
N ARG A 753 -26.70 26.49 -3.91
CA ARG A 753 -27.96 26.59 -3.16
C ARG A 753 -28.75 25.28 -3.20
N GLU A 754 -28.90 24.67 -4.38
CA GLU A 754 -29.61 23.41 -4.57
C GLU A 754 -28.96 22.28 -3.75
N TYR A 755 -27.63 22.18 -3.78
CA TYR A 755 -26.89 21.22 -2.97
C TYR A 755 -27.11 21.44 -1.47
N LEU A 756 -26.93 22.67 -0.97
CA LEU A 756 -27.08 22.97 0.46
C LEU A 756 -28.50 22.67 0.97
N ILE A 757 -29.52 22.94 0.16
CA ILE A 757 -30.91 22.57 0.46
C ILE A 757 -31.07 21.04 0.51
N SER A 758 -30.52 20.32 -0.48
CA SER A 758 -30.65 18.85 -0.58
C SER A 758 -30.07 18.13 0.63
N VAL A 759 -28.97 18.64 1.19
CA VAL A 759 -28.30 18.06 2.37
C VAL A 759 -28.78 18.66 3.69
N LYS A 760 -29.78 19.55 3.64
CA LYS A 760 -30.34 20.26 4.81
C LYS A 760 -29.24 20.95 5.64
N ALA A 761 -28.32 21.61 4.94
CA ALA A 761 -27.22 22.36 5.53
C ALA A 761 -27.75 23.50 6.43
N GLN A 762 -27.03 23.82 7.50
CA GLN A 762 -27.44 24.87 8.42
C GLN A 762 -26.72 26.17 8.11
N THR A 763 -27.46 27.23 7.79
CA THR A 763 -26.87 28.56 7.61
C THR A 763 -26.65 29.25 8.95
N PRO A 764 -25.76 30.27 9.02
CA PRO A 764 -25.64 31.11 10.20
C PRO A 764 -26.99 31.75 10.58
N VAL A 765 -27.17 32.12 11.85
CA VAL A 765 -28.39 32.79 12.33
C VAL A 765 -28.11 34.27 12.54
N ASP A 766 -28.94 35.14 11.98
CA ASP A 766 -28.83 36.58 12.21
C ASP A 766 -29.14 36.93 13.67
N ARG A 767 -28.20 37.60 14.34
CA ARG A 767 -28.29 37.87 15.79
C ARG A 767 -29.42 38.83 16.15
N GLU A 768 -29.78 39.74 15.26
CA GLU A 768 -30.83 40.72 15.51
C GLU A 768 -32.22 40.11 15.29
N THR A 769 -32.37 39.32 14.22
CA THR A 769 -33.67 38.75 13.84
C THR A 769 -33.94 37.36 14.38
N LEU A 770 -32.89 36.67 14.86
CA LEU A 770 -32.89 35.26 15.29
C LEU A 770 -33.39 34.28 14.21
N LYS A 771 -33.26 34.66 12.94
CA LYS A 771 -33.63 33.83 11.79
C LYS A 771 -32.40 33.30 11.06
N PRO A 772 -32.44 32.07 10.53
CA PRO A 772 -31.40 31.58 9.63
C PRO A 772 -31.21 32.53 8.45
N VAL A 773 -29.96 32.85 8.11
CA VAL A 773 -29.64 33.62 6.91
C VAL A 773 -30.06 32.81 5.69
N PRO A 774 -30.66 33.42 4.65
CA PRO A 774 -31.01 32.71 3.44
C PRO A 774 -29.81 32.00 2.80
N TYR A 775 -30.07 30.90 2.10
CA TYR A 775 -29.07 30.23 1.28
C TYR A 775 -28.48 31.17 0.21
N PRO A 776 -27.28 30.87 -0.31
CA PRO A 776 -26.61 31.67 -1.33
C PRO A 776 -27.54 32.07 -2.48
N SER A 777 -27.50 33.34 -2.85
CA SER A 777 -28.09 33.88 -4.07
C SER A 777 -27.25 35.07 -4.51
N VAL A 778 -27.11 35.30 -5.81
CA VAL A 778 -26.28 36.42 -6.32
C VAL A 778 -26.94 37.78 -6.08
N LEU A 779 -28.24 37.80 -5.73
CA LEU A 779 -29.12 38.97 -5.68
C LEU A 779 -29.12 39.77 -7.01
N GLU A 780 -30.30 39.97 -7.58
CA GLU A 780 -30.54 41.01 -8.58
C GLU A 780 -30.30 42.39 -7.94
N ASN A 781 -29.04 42.81 -7.82
CA ASN A 781 -28.72 44.22 -7.54
C ASN A 781 -29.07 45.04 -8.79
N GLY A 782 -30.37 45.28 -8.96
CA GLY A 782 -30.97 46.01 -10.06
C GLY A 782 -32.39 46.53 -9.81
N LYS A 783 -33.10 46.06 -8.76
CA LYS A 783 -34.34 46.70 -8.32
C LYS A 783 -34.15 47.31 -6.94
N LYS A 784 -33.76 48.59 -6.94
CA LYS A 784 -34.09 49.48 -5.82
C LYS A 784 -35.60 49.39 -5.61
N ASN A 785 -36.02 49.22 -4.35
CA ASN A 785 -37.37 49.56 -3.95
C ASN A 785 -37.61 51.03 -4.34
N GLU A 786 -38.46 51.26 -5.35
CA GLU A 786 -39.24 52.49 -5.48
C GLU A 786 -40.46 52.42 -4.57
#